data_AF-A0AAC8QGS2-F1
#
_entry.id   AF-A0AAC8QGS2-F1
#
_cell.length_a   1.000
_cell.length_b   1.000
_cell.length_c   1.000
_cell.angle_alpha   90.00
_cell.angle_beta   90.00
_cell.angle_gamma   90.00
#
_symmetry.space_group_name_H-M   'P 1'
#
loop_
_entity.id
_entity.type
_entity.pdbx_description
1 polymer ?
#
loop_
_entity_poly.entity_id
_entity_poly.type
_entity_poly.pdbx_seq_one_letter_code
_entity_poly.pdbx_strand_id
1 'polypeptide(L)'
;MSQSPGEMPWLAPLRGLADVGLPGVPASHRHGVRGRLVTTAKQWVLGGLAPLQRELLAAQGRFNAALVEGLEEFPRLRELPLRTQLRELAEQATRLGLGPGAAPVAALRLSGRQVIERQRDWNRAAIELLLEASEAWPMGTEPLLARCEALAGRADVVGEFLAGPHDRVLHPLWRELMRRQVAFNHGFVQAVRRWMGGARPMLMMPAPEVYEAWWRAREPGEMAAANAALAGLERRPTISLVTPAYETPVRMLRACIESVLAQSYGDWQLCIVDDGSPGRGVERTVREYARRDSRIVFKRMPRNEGIARTTNAALALASGELIGFLDHDDTLAPHALAEVALHLEAHPETDVLYSDEDKLDEQGRRYAPYLKPGPSPELLRALNYVCHFLVVRATLLREVGGIRPGFEGAQDHDLVLRLLERTPRFARIPRVLYHWRTHPGSTAHDASAKPAASEAGRRAVEEHLHRLGVAGTVETASPGIYRVRYAVPDTPRLSVLLAGPGAPAEAELRTLLSRIDWPDWELIAVCEPDSARALEALAATEPRLRLCSPQGAHGLAARCNRAAREATGALLLFLEPGLEPAGSGWLEELASQALRPDVGVVGGTVLRNDAHLECAGFFLEPSGHVAPAFAGLPDPALTAFGGTHWPRNLLAVSGACLMVRRELFVEHGGFDEGFSEAGADADFCLRVYRTGRHILGTPHARLVRHVGGGFTPLPEQDRDRLRARAAELLVTGDPFFNPNAEGVLPGMSREGMRPLRAGGSLE
;
A
#
# COMPACT_ATOMS: atom_id res chain seq x y z
N MET A 1 31.78 1.17 8.28
CA MET A 1 32.10 0.65 6.95
C MET A 1 31.15 1.30 5.98
N SER A 2 31.68 2.16 5.10
CA SER A 2 30.92 2.96 4.13
C SER A 2 30.15 2.06 3.17
N GLN A 3 28.82 2.17 3.14
CA GLN A 3 28.02 1.62 2.05
C GLN A 3 28.22 2.51 0.81
N SER A 4 28.51 1.88 -0.32
CA SER A 4 28.54 2.54 -1.62
C SER A 4 27.14 3.07 -1.97
N PRO A 5 27.03 4.30 -2.51
CA PRO A 5 25.77 4.79 -3.05
C PRO A 5 25.42 3.95 -4.29
N GLY A 6 24.36 3.14 -4.21
CA GLY A 6 23.86 2.34 -5.35
C GLY A 6 23.33 0.95 -5.00
N GLU A 7 23.59 0.40 -3.80
CA GLU A 7 23.06 -0.92 -3.48
C GLU A 7 21.56 -0.88 -3.16
N MET A 8 20.73 -1.44 -4.04
CA MET A 8 19.31 -1.65 -3.79
C MET A 8 19.10 -2.83 -2.83
N PRO A 9 18.74 -2.62 -1.55
CA PRO A 9 18.76 -3.68 -0.54
C PRO A 9 17.81 -4.84 -0.86
N TRP A 10 16.74 -4.56 -1.59
CA TRP A 10 15.73 -5.54 -1.98
C TRP A 10 16.19 -6.50 -3.10
N LEU A 11 17.28 -6.20 -3.81
CA LEU A 11 17.90 -7.11 -4.78
C LEU A 11 18.82 -8.13 -4.10
N ALA A 12 19.13 -7.99 -2.80
CA ALA A 12 20.02 -8.90 -2.08
C ALA A 12 19.61 -10.39 -2.15
N PRO A 13 18.32 -10.78 -2.03
CA PRO A 13 17.90 -12.16 -2.23
C PRO A 13 18.18 -12.66 -3.66
N LEU A 14 18.02 -11.80 -4.67
CA LEU A 14 18.26 -12.14 -6.07
C LEU A 14 19.76 -12.26 -6.37
N ARG A 15 20.61 -11.38 -5.83
CA ARG A 15 22.09 -11.52 -5.83
C ARG A 15 22.52 -12.86 -5.27
N GLY A 16 21.94 -13.24 -4.13
CA GLY A 16 22.21 -14.53 -3.50
C GLY A 16 21.80 -15.75 -4.36
N LEU A 17 20.86 -15.58 -5.29
CA LEU A 17 20.43 -16.61 -6.25
C LEU A 17 21.22 -16.59 -7.55
N ALA A 18 21.85 -15.47 -7.91
CA ALA A 18 22.64 -15.33 -9.13
C ALA A 18 23.83 -16.30 -9.16
N ASP A 19 24.43 -16.57 -7.98
CA ASP A 19 25.39 -17.65 -7.82
C ASP A 19 24.68 -19.01 -7.75
N VAL A 20 24.54 -19.62 -8.93
CA VAL A 20 23.95 -20.95 -9.13
C VAL A 20 24.99 -22.08 -8.99
N GLY A 21 26.26 -21.76 -8.71
CA GLY A 21 27.37 -22.70 -8.58
C GLY A 21 27.59 -23.27 -7.17
N LEU A 22 26.84 -22.82 -6.16
CA LEU A 22 27.01 -23.26 -4.77
C LEU A 22 25.92 -24.26 -4.33
N PRO A 23 26.28 -25.50 -3.92
CA PRO A 23 25.32 -26.43 -3.33
C PRO A 23 24.85 -25.91 -1.96
N GLY A 24 23.54 -25.89 -1.72
CA GLY A 24 22.98 -25.46 -0.44
C GLY A 24 21.64 -26.13 -0.13
N VAL A 25 21.57 -26.82 1.02
CA VAL A 25 20.35 -27.43 1.55
C VAL A 25 19.46 -26.36 2.21
N PRO A 26 18.16 -26.28 1.88
CA PRO A 26 17.24 -25.32 2.47
C PRO A 26 17.21 -25.38 4.01
N ALA A 27 16.98 -24.25 4.67
CA ALA A 27 16.90 -24.17 6.13
C ALA A 27 15.77 -25.05 6.72
N SER A 28 14.65 -25.20 5.99
CA SER A 28 13.47 -25.99 6.39
C SER A 28 13.73 -27.48 6.62
N HIS A 29 14.84 -28.03 6.11
CA HIS A 29 15.18 -29.45 6.26
C HIS A 29 16.16 -29.74 7.40
N ARG A 30 16.67 -28.71 8.08
CA ARG A 30 17.68 -28.86 9.15
C ARG A 30 17.09 -29.21 10.52
N HIS A 31 15.77 -29.22 10.69
CA HIS A 31 15.12 -29.35 11.99
C HIS A 31 14.26 -30.62 12.06
N GLY A 32 14.88 -31.73 12.47
CA GLY A 32 14.23 -33.01 12.75
C GLY A 32 15.18 -34.21 12.65
N VAL A 33 14.99 -35.25 13.47
CA VAL A 33 15.87 -36.45 13.50
C VAL A 33 15.81 -37.24 12.17
N ARG A 34 14.62 -37.35 11.56
CA ARG A 34 14.46 -37.87 10.18
C ARG A 34 15.00 -36.91 9.11
N GLY A 35 14.92 -35.60 9.35
CA GLY A 35 15.52 -34.57 8.48
C GLY A 35 17.03 -34.72 8.38
N ARG A 36 17.73 -34.98 9.49
CA ARG A 36 19.18 -35.18 9.51
C ARG A 36 19.65 -36.36 8.66
N LEU A 37 18.99 -37.52 8.73
CA LEU A 37 19.31 -38.69 7.90
C LEU A 37 19.05 -38.44 6.40
N VAL A 38 17.92 -37.80 6.06
CA VAL A 38 17.61 -37.36 4.68
C VAL A 38 18.63 -36.32 4.20
N THR A 39 19.11 -35.46 5.10
CA THR A 39 20.11 -34.42 4.83
C THR A 39 21.48 -35.03 4.57
N THR A 40 21.92 -36.03 5.31
CA THR A 40 23.23 -36.69 5.09
C THR A 40 23.27 -37.43 3.75
N ALA A 41 22.22 -38.17 3.40
CA ALA A 41 22.13 -38.88 2.11
C ALA A 41 22.05 -37.90 0.92
N LYS A 42 21.24 -36.83 1.04
CA LYS A 42 21.18 -35.76 0.03
C LYS A 42 22.48 -34.97 -0.04
N GLN A 43 23.18 -34.70 1.07
CA GLN A 43 24.47 -34.01 1.08
C GLN A 43 25.56 -34.81 0.36
N TRP A 44 25.54 -36.14 0.47
CA TRP A 44 26.44 -37.01 -0.28
C TRP A 44 26.19 -36.96 -1.79
N VAL A 45 24.91 -37.02 -2.19
CA VAL A 45 24.50 -36.90 -3.60
C VAL A 45 24.77 -35.50 -4.15
N LEU A 46 24.44 -34.45 -3.40
CA LEU A 46 24.69 -33.04 -3.75
C LEU A 46 26.19 -32.70 -3.79
N GLY A 47 26.97 -33.27 -2.87
CA GLY A 47 28.44 -33.15 -2.86
C GLY A 47 29.07 -33.78 -4.10
N GLY A 48 28.53 -34.91 -4.58
CA GLY A 48 28.94 -35.55 -5.83
C GLY A 48 28.53 -34.79 -7.10
N LEU A 49 27.42 -34.04 -7.06
CA LEU A 49 26.92 -33.25 -8.20
C LEU A 49 27.51 -31.85 -8.28
N ALA A 50 28.12 -31.33 -7.21
CA ALA A 50 28.63 -29.96 -7.14
C ALA A 50 29.70 -29.61 -8.21
N PRO A 51 30.63 -30.49 -8.61
CA PRO A 51 31.54 -30.21 -9.73
C PRO A 51 30.79 -30.07 -11.05
N LEU A 52 29.84 -30.98 -11.31
CA LEU A 52 29.00 -30.99 -12.52
C LEU A 52 28.10 -29.75 -12.58
N GLN A 53 27.48 -29.36 -11.47
CA GLN A 53 26.64 -28.17 -11.38
C GLN A 53 27.44 -26.89 -11.63
N ARG A 54 28.65 -26.78 -11.05
CA ARG A 54 29.56 -25.66 -11.30
C ARG A 54 29.96 -25.56 -12.76
N GLU A 55 30.35 -26.67 -13.37
CA GLU A 55 30.73 -26.70 -14.79
C GLU A 55 29.54 -26.38 -15.72
N LEU A 56 28.37 -26.94 -15.43
CA LEU A 56 27.15 -26.77 -16.22
C LEU A 56 26.57 -25.35 -16.13
N LEU A 57 26.59 -24.73 -14.94
CA LEU A 57 25.89 -23.47 -14.68
C LEU A 57 26.82 -22.26 -14.50
N ALA A 58 28.15 -22.39 -14.56
CA ALA A 58 29.06 -21.24 -14.40
C ALA A 58 28.78 -20.09 -15.38
N ALA A 59 28.52 -20.42 -16.65
CA ALA A 59 28.18 -19.42 -17.66
C ALA A 59 26.80 -18.78 -17.39
N GLN A 60 25.83 -19.58 -16.91
CA GLN A 60 24.52 -19.09 -16.48
C GLN A 60 24.63 -18.19 -15.25
N GLY A 61 25.51 -18.49 -14.29
CA GLY A 61 25.75 -17.63 -13.13
C GLY A 61 26.31 -16.26 -13.51
N ARG A 62 27.23 -16.19 -14.48
CA ARG A 62 27.71 -14.91 -15.04
C ARG A 62 26.60 -14.12 -15.73
N PHE A 63 25.76 -14.79 -16.50
CA PHE A 63 24.59 -14.16 -17.12
C PHE A 63 23.60 -13.62 -16.07
N ASN A 64 23.29 -14.42 -15.05
CA ASN A 64 22.42 -14.01 -13.95
C ASN A 64 23.00 -12.79 -13.20
N ALA A 65 24.31 -12.76 -12.95
CA ALA A 65 24.98 -11.62 -12.32
C ALA A 65 24.85 -10.34 -13.17
N ALA A 66 25.04 -10.43 -14.49
CA ALA A 66 24.85 -9.30 -15.40
C ALA A 66 23.39 -8.83 -15.49
N LEU A 67 22.41 -9.73 -15.36
CA LEU A 67 20.99 -9.35 -15.23
C LEU A 67 20.72 -8.58 -13.92
N VAL A 68 21.38 -8.96 -12.82
CA VAL A 68 21.27 -8.24 -11.54
C VAL A 68 21.93 -6.87 -11.61
N GLU A 69 23.13 -6.78 -12.20
CA GLU A 69 23.80 -5.50 -12.49
C GLU A 69 22.90 -4.60 -13.35
N GLY A 70 22.24 -5.16 -14.37
CA GLY A 70 21.28 -4.40 -15.18
C GLY A 70 20.07 -3.89 -14.40
N LEU A 71 19.61 -4.63 -13.40
CA LEU A 71 18.54 -4.18 -12.49
C LEU A 71 19.00 -3.10 -11.50
N GLU A 72 20.29 -3.09 -11.14
CA GLU A 72 20.90 -2.07 -10.26
C GLU A 72 21.17 -0.76 -10.99
N GLU A 73 21.54 -0.86 -12.27
CA GLU A 73 21.70 0.28 -13.16
C GLU A 73 20.37 0.74 -13.79
N PHE A 74 19.25 0.13 -13.44
CA PHE A 74 17.94 0.54 -13.93
C PHE A 74 17.56 1.90 -13.30
N PRO A 75 17.14 2.93 -14.07
CA PRO A 75 16.82 2.92 -15.52
C PRO A 75 17.93 3.43 -16.45
N ARG A 76 19.14 3.71 -15.93
CA ARG A 76 20.32 4.10 -16.74
C ARG A 76 20.79 3.01 -17.70
N LEU A 77 20.20 1.81 -17.61
CA LEU A 77 20.39 0.71 -18.55
C LEU A 77 20.22 1.12 -20.04
N ARG A 78 19.42 2.15 -20.34
CA ARG A 78 19.27 2.72 -21.71
C ARG A 78 20.54 3.39 -22.26
N GLU A 79 21.45 3.81 -21.39
CA GLU A 79 22.66 4.58 -21.72
C GLU A 79 23.94 3.72 -21.72
N LEU A 80 23.84 2.44 -21.33
CA LEU A 80 24.99 1.54 -21.16
C LEU A 80 25.14 0.54 -22.32
N PRO A 81 26.38 0.13 -22.69
CA PRO A 81 26.63 -0.92 -23.70
C PRO A 81 26.23 -2.35 -23.24
N LEU A 82 25.46 -2.46 -22.16
CA LEU A 82 25.08 -3.70 -21.48
C LEU A 82 24.20 -4.63 -22.34
N ARG A 83 23.48 -4.10 -23.34
CA ARG A 83 22.64 -4.89 -24.26
C ARG A 83 23.45 -5.95 -25.03
N THR A 84 24.62 -5.57 -25.53
CA THR A 84 25.51 -6.47 -26.28
C THR A 84 26.10 -7.51 -25.36
N GLN A 85 26.57 -7.08 -24.18
CA GLN A 85 27.12 -7.95 -23.14
C GLN A 85 26.10 -9.00 -22.65
N LEU A 86 24.84 -8.61 -22.39
CA LEU A 86 23.79 -9.52 -21.96
C LEU A 86 23.48 -10.58 -23.03
N ARG A 87 23.44 -10.19 -24.30
CA ARG A 87 23.22 -11.13 -25.43
C ARG A 87 24.37 -12.13 -25.55
N GLU A 88 25.61 -11.68 -25.48
CA GLU A 88 26.79 -12.55 -25.53
C GLU A 88 26.82 -13.53 -24.35
N LEU A 89 26.53 -13.05 -23.14
CA LEU A 89 26.47 -13.89 -21.94
C LEU A 89 25.33 -14.91 -22.01
N ALA A 90 24.16 -14.55 -22.54
CA ALA A 90 23.04 -15.48 -22.72
C ALA A 90 23.37 -16.59 -23.72
N GLU A 91 24.09 -16.28 -24.80
CA GLU A 91 24.57 -17.29 -25.74
C GLU A 91 25.59 -18.22 -25.08
N GLN A 92 26.51 -17.69 -24.28
CA GLN A 92 27.49 -18.51 -23.55
C GLN A 92 26.84 -19.40 -22.49
N ALA A 93 25.83 -18.89 -21.79
CA ALA A 93 25.09 -19.60 -20.75
C ALA A 93 24.34 -20.85 -21.26
N THR A 94 24.08 -20.91 -22.57
CA THR A 94 23.31 -21.97 -23.21
C THR A 94 24.18 -22.92 -24.03
N ARG A 95 25.51 -22.72 -24.01
CA ARG A 95 26.49 -23.68 -24.53
C ARG A 95 26.82 -24.68 -23.43
N LEU A 96 26.53 -25.95 -23.69
CA LEU A 96 26.94 -27.08 -22.84
C LEU A 96 28.48 -27.19 -22.82
N GLY A 97 29.13 -26.57 -21.84
CA GLY A 97 30.58 -26.53 -21.65
C GLY A 97 31.17 -27.87 -21.20
N LEU A 98 31.04 -28.92 -22.01
CA LEU A 98 31.64 -30.23 -21.71
C LEU A 98 32.47 -30.67 -22.92
N GLY A 99 33.77 -30.89 -22.73
CA GLY A 99 34.65 -31.41 -23.78
C GLY A 99 34.15 -32.76 -24.33
N PRO A 100 34.57 -33.17 -25.54
CA PRO A 100 34.07 -34.38 -26.23
C PRO A 100 34.40 -35.74 -25.56
N GLY A 101 34.78 -35.81 -24.27
CA GLY A 101 35.46 -36.97 -23.67
C GLY A 101 34.76 -37.77 -22.57
N ALA A 102 33.52 -37.48 -22.14
CA ALA A 102 32.90 -38.19 -20.99
C ALA A 102 31.56 -38.88 -21.35
N ALA A 103 31.51 -40.22 -21.28
CA ALA A 103 30.32 -41.03 -21.59
C ALA A 103 29.06 -40.77 -20.71
N PRO A 104 29.16 -40.48 -19.39
CA PRO A 104 27.99 -40.14 -18.56
C PRO A 104 27.31 -38.83 -18.95
N VAL A 105 28.04 -37.95 -19.64
CA VAL A 105 27.60 -36.62 -20.07
C VAL A 105 26.73 -36.70 -21.33
N ALA A 106 26.89 -37.72 -22.18
CA ALA A 106 26.08 -37.87 -23.39
C ALA A 106 24.59 -38.10 -23.07
N ALA A 107 24.28 -38.88 -22.04
CA ALA A 107 22.90 -39.13 -21.59
C ALA A 107 22.24 -37.88 -20.94
N LEU A 108 23.02 -37.11 -20.18
CA LEU A 108 22.59 -35.80 -19.65
C LEU A 108 22.35 -34.78 -20.76
N ARG A 109 23.19 -34.77 -21.80
CA ARG A 109 23.03 -33.91 -22.99
C ARG A 109 21.77 -34.24 -23.79
N LEU A 110 21.45 -35.52 -23.96
CA LEU A 110 20.28 -35.98 -24.71
C LEU A 110 18.97 -35.71 -23.96
N SER A 111 18.92 -35.96 -22.65
CA SER A 111 17.73 -35.73 -21.80
C SER A 111 17.53 -34.26 -21.37
N GLY A 112 18.63 -33.49 -21.26
CA GLY A 112 18.63 -32.10 -20.83
C GLY A 112 18.43 -31.06 -21.93
N ARG A 113 18.46 -31.47 -23.20
CA ARG A 113 18.38 -30.56 -24.36
C ARG A 113 17.17 -29.63 -24.29
N GLN A 114 16.01 -30.17 -23.93
CA GLN A 114 14.77 -29.39 -23.79
C GLN A 114 14.83 -28.39 -22.63
N VAL A 115 15.43 -28.77 -21.49
CA VAL A 115 15.61 -27.87 -20.33
C VAL A 115 16.51 -26.69 -20.71
N ILE A 116 17.58 -26.97 -21.46
CA ILE A 116 18.54 -25.96 -21.92
C ILE A 116 17.94 -25.05 -23.00
N GLU A 117 17.18 -25.61 -23.94
CA GLU A 117 16.45 -24.83 -24.95
C GLU A 117 15.42 -23.90 -24.28
N ARG A 118 14.67 -24.39 -23.28
CA ARG A 118 13.74 -23.56 -22.48
C ARG A 118 14.45 -22.48 -21.67
N GLN A 119 15.59 -22.79 -21.05
CA GLN A 119 16.38 -21.79 -20.33
C GLN A 119 16.95 -20.74 -21.29
N ARG A 120 17.34 -21.13 -22.50
CA ARG A 120 17.77 -20.17 -23.55
C ARG A 120 16.63 -19.24 -23.96
N ASP A 121 15.45 -19.78 -24.19
CA ASP A 121 14.28 -18.99 -24.56
C ASP A 121 13.87 -18.05 -23.41
N TRP A 122 13.96 -18.52 -22.17
CA TRP A 122 13.76 -17.70 -20.97
C TRP A 122 14.80 -16.58 -20.88
N ASN A 123 16.10 -16.86 -21.05
CA ASN A 123 17.17 -15.86 -21.00
C ASN A 123 16.95 -14.75 -22.05
N ARG A 124 16.56 -15.11 -23.29
CA ARG A 124 16.26 -14.13 -24.35
C ARG A 124 15.08 -13.25 -23.99
N ALA A 125 13.97 -13.86 -23.55
CA ALA A 125 12.78 -13.12 -23.14
C ALA A 125 13.03 -12.23 -21.92
N ALA A 126 13.90 -12.64 -20.99
CA ALA A 126 14.32 -11.85 -19.85
C ALA A 126 15.11 -10.59 -20.26
N ILE A 127 16.03 -10.71 -21.22
CA ILE A 127 16.76 -9.56 -21.78
C ILE A 127 15.80 -8.59 -22.48
N GLU A 128 14.94 -9.10 -23.36
CA GLU A 128 13.97 -8.27 -24.10
C GLU A 128 13.05 -7.52 -23.14
N LEU A 129 12.50 -8.23 -22.15
CA LEU A 129 11.66 -7.62 -21.13
C LEU A 129 12.41 -6.54 -20.33
N LEU A 130 13.65 -6.80 -19.90
CA LEU A 130 14.44 -5.83 -19.13
C LEU A 130 14.75 -4.55 -19.93
N LEU A 131 15.11 -4.71 -21.20
CA LEU A 131 15.42 -3.58 -22.09
C LEU A 131 14.18 -2.77 -22.41
N GLU A 132 13.09 -3.44 -22.80
CA GLU A 132 11.83 -2.75 -23.09
C GLU A 132 11.24 -2.09 -21.83
N ALA A 133 11.36 -2.75 -20.68
CA ALA A 133 11.00 -2.15 -19.40
C ALA A 133 11.83 -0.90 -19.12
N SER A 134 13.13 -0.91 -19.43
CA SER A 134 14.01 0.26 -19.24
C SER A 134 13.71 1.38 -20.24
N GLU A 135 13.27 1.05 -21.46
CA GLU A 135 12.87 2.02 -22.48
C GLU A 135 11.52 2.65 -22.15
N ALA A 136 10.59 1.86 -21.64
CA ALA A 136 9.28 2.31 -21.20
C ALA A 136 9.40 3.14 -19.91
N TRP A 137 10.11 2.63 -18.89
CA TRP A 137 10.21 3.23 -17.56
C TRP A 137 10.59 4.72 -17.58
N PRO A 138 9.94 5.56 -16.75
CA PRO A 138 8.91 5.25 -15.74
C PRO A 138 7.50 5.05 -16.30
N MET A 139 7.36 5.09 -17.62
CA MET A 139 6.13 5.32 -18.37
C MET A 139 5.69 4.11 -19.20
N GLY A 140 4.39 3.92 -19.45
CA GLY A 140 3.91 2.92 -20.42
C GLY A 140 4.38 1.48 -20.15
N THR A 141 4.58 1.13 -18.87
CA THR A 141 4.99 -0.22 -18.45
C THR A 141 3.81 -1.16 -18.27
N GLU A 142 2.58 -0.62 -18.28
CA GLU A 142 1.34 -1.37 -18.11
C GLU A 142 1.19 -2.52 -19.12
N PRO A 143 1.45 -2.36 -20.43
CA PRO A 143 1.40 -3.46 -21.39
C PRO A 143 2.48 -4.53 -21.14
N LEU A 144 3.59 -4.16 -20.49
CA LEU A 144 4.69 -5.07 -20.18
C LEU A 144 4.38 -5.99 -19.00
N LEU A 145 3.40 -5.66 -18.16
CA LEU A 145 2.97 -6.51 -17.04
C LEU A 145 2.45 -7.88 -17.52
N ALA A 146 1.68 -7.91 -18.61
CA ALA A 146 1.23 -9.16 -19.22
C ALA A 146 2.40 -10.04 -19.72
N ARG A 147 3.47 -9.40 -20.22
CA ARG A 147 4.69 -10.09 -20.64
C ARG A 147 5.50 -10.59 -19.45
N CYS A 148 5.52 -9.84 -18.34
CA CYS A 148 6.03 -10.31 -17.07
C CYS A 148 5.35 -11.61 -16.63
N GLU A 149 4.00 -11.67 -16.68
CA GLU A 149 3.26 -12.89 -16.33
C GLU A 149 3.55 -14.04 -17.30
N ALA A 150 3.62 -13.75 -18.60
CA ALA A 150 4.00 -14.75 -19.60
C ALA A 150 5.41 -15.31 -19.35
N LEU A 151 6.36 -14.47 -18.91
CA LEU A 151 7.72 -14.90 -18.56
C LEU A 151 7.76 -15.66 -17.22
N ALA A 152 6.96 -15.25 -16.22
CA ALA A 152 6.79 -15.95 -14.96
C ALA A 152 6.27 -17.38 -15.17
N GLY A 153 5.29 -17.56 -16.06
CA GLY A 153 4.76 -18.87 -16.44
C GLY A 153 5.78 -19.80 -17.11
N ARG A 154 6.92 -19.26 -17.58
CA ARG A 154 8.02 -20.02 -18.20
C ARG A 154 9.23 -20.19 -17.28
N ALA A 155 9.16 -19.73 -16.02
CA ALA A 155 10.30 -19.73 -15.11
C ALA A 155 10.70 -21.15 -14.62
N ASP A 156 9.73 -22.08 -14.47
CA ASP A 156 10.02 -23.51 -14.25
C ASP A 156 10.37 -24.19 -15.57
N VAL A 157 11.64 -24.09 -15.94
CA VAL A 157 12.18 -24.70 -17.18
C VAL A 157 12.23 -26.23 -17.13
N VAL A 158 12.05 -26.84 -15.96
CA VAL A 158 12.05 -28.31 -15.78
C VAL A 158 10.64 -28.87 -15.97
N GLY A 159 9.64 -28.37 -15.25
CA GLY A 159 8.20 -28.66 -15.44
C GLY A 159 7.81 -30.14 -15.58
N GLU A 160 6.56 -30.46 -15.96
CA GLU A 160 6.06 -31.85 -16.08
C GLU A 160 6.40 -32.56 -17.40
N PHE A 161 7.10 -31.89 -18.33
CA PHE A 161 7.10 -32.25 -19.75
C PHE A 161 8.30 -33.07 -20.25
N LEU A 162 8.97 -33.80 -19.36
CA LEU A 162 9.98 -34.79 -19.76
C LEU A 162 9.27 -36.01 -20.38
N ALA A 163 9.11 -35.99 -21.71
CA ALA A 163 8.19 -36.86 -22.46
C ALA A 163 8.71 -38.28 -22.75
N GLY A 164 10.02 -38.55 -22.59
CA GLY A 164 10.61 -39.87 -22.82
C GLY A 164 10.66 -40.79 -21.58
N PRO A 165 10.67 -42.12 -21.73
CA PRO A 165 10.87 -43.07 -20.63
C PRO A 165 12.19 -42.84 -19.87
N HIS A 166 13.25 -42.43 -20.57
CA HIS A 166 14.55 -42.08 -19.99
C HIS A 166 14.54 -40.75 -19.23
N ASP A 167 13.68 -39.81 -19.62
CA ASP A 167 13.66 -38.47 -19.03
C ASP A 167 12.93 -38.46 -17.69
N ARG A 168 11.94 -39.34 -17.49
CA ARG A 168 11.28 -39.54 -16.18
C ARG A 168 12.24 -40.00 -15.08
N VAL A 169 13.27 -40.77 -15.44
CA VAL A 169 14.28 -41.25 -14.49
C VAL A 169 15.24 -40.12 -14.07
N LEU A 170 15.55 -39.20 -14.98
CA LEU A 170 16.47 -38.08 -14.75
C LEU A 170 15.76 -36.80 -14.30
N HIS A 171 14.42 -36.76 -14.29
CA HIS A 171 13.62 -35.62 -13.85
C HIS A 171 14.01 -35.10 -12.45
N PRO A 172 14.13 -35.94 -11.41
CA PRO A 172 14.50 -35.46 -10.08
C PRO A 172 15.92 -34.87 -10.03
N LEU A 173 16.82 -35.37 -10.87
CA LEU A 173 18.19 -34.87 -11.00
C LEU A 173 18.20 -33.47 -11.63
N TRP A 174 17.48 -33.28 -12.74
CA TRP A 174 17.33 -31.96 -13.37
C TRP A 174 16.63 -30.95 -12.47
N ARG A 175 15.62 -31.39 -11.72
CA ARG A 175 14.91 -30.53 -10.76
C ARG A 175 15.82 -30.01 -9.66
N GLU A 176 16.75 -30.84 -9.18
CA GLU A 176 17.74 -30.39 -8.19
C GLU A 176 18.85 -29.53 -8.82
N LEU A 177 19.41 -29.93 -9.98
CA LEU A 177 20.45 -29.17 -10.69
C LEU A 177 19.98 -27.74 -11.03
N MET A 178 18.73 -27.60 -11.50
CA MET A 178 18.15 -26.31 -11.90
C MET A 178 17.41 -25.60 -10.76
N ARG A 179 17.30 -26.17 -9.56
CA ARG A 179 16.47 -25.61 -8.47
C ARG A 179 16.78 -24.14 -8.18
N ARG A 180 18.07 -23.80 -8.05
CA ARG A 180 18.52 -22.40 -7.81
C ARG A 180 18.27 -21.52 -9.03
N GLN A 181 18.45 -22.05 -10.25
CA GLN A 181 18.17 -21.31 -11.48
C GLN A 181 16.68 -21.01 -11.63
N VAL A 182 15.79 -21.97 -11.36
CA VAL A 182 14.34 -21.73 -11.38
C VAL A 182 13.95 -20.69 -10.33
N ALA A 183 14.53 -20.75 -9.12
CA ALA A 183 14.34 -19.73 -8.10
C ALA A 183 14.85 -18.35 -8.56
N PHE A 184 16.01 -18.29 -9.23
CA PHE A 184 16.51 -17.06 -9.85
C PHE A 184 15.56 -16.54 -10.92
N ASN A 185 15.07 -17.39 -11.82
CA ASN A 185 14.13 -17.01 -12.88
C ASN A 185 12.88 -16.35 -12.29
N HIS A 186 12.27 -16.97 -11.27
CA HIS A 186 11.14 -16.37 -10.55
C HIS A 186 11.52 -15.05 -9.87
N GLY A 187 12.65 -15.01 -9.16
CA GLY A 187 13.12 -13.80 -8.48
C GLY A 187 13.39 -12.63 -9.43
N PHE A 188 13.96 -12.91 -10.60
CA PHE A 188 14.23 -11.91 -11.63
C PHE A 188 12.93 -11.33 -12.20
N VAL A 189 11.95 -12.16 -12.55
CA VAL A 189 10.65 -11.64 -13.04
C VAL A 189 9.98 -10.78 -11.97
N GLN A 190 10.05 -11.18 -10.71
CA GLN A 190 9.53 -10.36 -9.60
C GLN A 190 10.29 -9.04 -9.47
N ALA A 191 11.60 -9.02 -9.69
CA ALA A 191 12.40 -7.80 -9.65
C ALA A 191 12.08 -6.83 -10.81
N VAL A 192 11.93 -7.32 -12.04
CA VAL A 192 11.52 -6.50 -13.19
C VAL A 192 10.08 -6.00 -13.03
N ARG A 193 9.17 -6.88 -12.60
CA ARG A 193 7.78 -6.52 -12.28
C ARG A 193 7.72 -5.43 -11.20
N ARG A 194 8.65 -5.47 -10.24
CA ARG A 194 8.75 -4.48 -9.16
C ARG A 194 9.20 -3.14 -9.65
N TRP A 195 10.17 -3.12 -10.56
CA TRP A 195 10.52 -1.91 -11.27
C TRP A 195 9.30 -1.34 -11.97
N MET A 196 8.59 -2.11 -12.78
CA MET A 196 7.41 -1.66 -13.54
C MET A 196 6.15 -1.35 -12.71
N GLY A 197 6.26 -1.21 -11.37
CA GLY A 197 5.12 -0.89 -10.50
C GLY A 197 4.07 -2.00 -10.38
N GLY A 198 4.28 -3.17 -10.97
CA GLY A 198 3.35 -4.29 -10.93
C GLY A 198 3.63 -5.32 -9.83
N ALA A 199 4.73 -5.21 -9.08
CA ALA A 199 5.04 -6.21 -8.06
C ALA A 199 4.15 -6.07 -6.84
N ARG A 200 4.08 -7.17 -6.08
CA ARG A 200 3.61 -7.11 -4.70
C ARG A 200 4.33 -5.95 -3.99
N PRO A 201 3.60 -5.09 -3.28
CA PRO A 201 4.20 -3.94 -2.60
C PRO A 201 5.34 -4.39 -1.69
N MET A 202 6.42 -3.61 -1.60
CA MET A 202 7.47 -3.93 -0.63
C MET A 202 6.88 -3.86 0.78
N LEU A 203 6.98 -4.97 1.52
CA LEU A 203 6.57 -5.02 2.91
C LEU A 203 7.56 -4.22 3.76
N MET A 204 7.10 -3.09 4.28
CA MET A 204 7.81 -2.18 5.18
C MET A 204 7.16 -2.24 6.57
N MET A 205 7.24 -3.43 7.16
CA MET A 205 6.70 -3.72 8.49
C MET A 205 7.82 -3.77 9.53
N PRO A 206 7.54 -3.41 10.80
CA PRO A 206 8.48 -3.71 11.87
C PRO A 206 8.76 -5.21 11.94
N ALA A 207 10.00 -5.56 12.29
CA ALA A 207 10.30 -6.94 12.65
C ALA A 207 9.41 -7.35 13.85
N PRO A 208 8.88 -8.58 13.88
CA PRO A 208 7.99 -9.03 14.95
C PRO A 208 8.55 -8.78 16.35
N GLU A 209 9.86 -8.97 16.56
CA GLU A 209 10.52 -8.79 17.86
C GLU A 209 10.58 -7.31 18.27
N VAL A 210 10.77 -6.41 17.31
CA VAL A 210 10.77 -4.94 17.53
C VAL A 210 9.36 -4.49 17.90
N TYR A 211 8.36 -4.97 17.16
CA TYR A 211 6.97 -4.68 17.47
C TYR A 211 6.55 -5.25 18.82
N GLU A 212 6.99 -6.46 19.14
CA GLU A 212 6.70 -7.12 20.41
C GLU A 212 7.24 -6.35 21.62
N ALA A 213 8.48 -5.86 21.51
CA ALA A 213 9.06 -4.99 22.52
C ALA A 213 8.30 -3.66 22.64
N TRP A 214 7.88 -3.08 21.52
CA TRP A 214 7.16 -1.81 21.48
C TRP A 214 5.82 -1.86 22.22
N TRP A 215 4.96 -2.86 21.94
CA TRP A 215 3.65 -2.92 22.59
C TRP A 215 3.74 -3.34 24.06
N ARG A 216 4.66 -4.24 24.42
CA ARG A 216 4.87 -4.65 25.83
C ARG A 216 5.29 -3.49 26.72
N ALA A 217 6.00 -2.51 26.18
CA ALA A 217 6.39 -1.32 26.92
C ALA A 217 5.25 -0.31 27.13
N ARG A 218 4.21 -0.34 26.29
CA ARG A 218 3.14 0.68 26.24
C ARG A 218 1.82 0.20 26.82
N GLU A 219 1.40 -1.01 26.47
CA GLU A 219 0.08 -1.55 26.81
C GLU A 219 -0.21 -1.53 28.32
N PRO A 220 0.73 -1.85 29.24
CA PRO A 220 0.46 -1.75 30.68
C PRO A 220 0.10 -0.33 31.14
N GLY A 221 0.76 0.69 30.56
CA GLY A 221 0.48 2.09 30.86
C GLY A 221 -0.86 2.55 30.29
N GLU A 222 -1.18 2.12 29.07
CA GLU A 222 -2.48 2.38 28.44
C GLU A 222 -3.62 1.73 29.24
N MET A 223 -3.46 0.47 29.65
CA MET A 223 -4.40 -0.23 30.52
C MET A 223 -4.57 0.48 31.87
N ALA A 224 -3.48 0.90 32.52
CA ALA A 224 -3.55 1.60 33.79
C ALA A 224 -4.29 2.95 33.65
N ALA A 225 -4.02 3.69 32.58
CA ALA A 225 -4.68 4.96 32.29
C ALA A 225 -6.19 4.77 32.03
N ALA A 226 -6.57 3.80 31.20
CA ALA A 226 -7.96 3.47 30.93
C ALA A 226 -8.69 3.05 32.22
N ASN A 227 -8.07 2.19 33.04
CA ASN A 227 -8.65 1.73 34.30
C ASN A 227 -8.83 2.87 35.32
N ALA A 228 -7.88 3.79 35.39
CA ALA A 228 -8.00 4.97 36.25
C ALA A 228 -9.13 5.89 35.78
N ALA A 229 -9.24 6.12 34.47
CA ALA A 229 -10.29 6.96 33.89
C ALA A 229 -11.69 6.34 34.05
N LEU A 230 -11.81 5.00 33.99
CA LEU A 230 -13.06 4.29 34.23
C LEU A 230 -13.68 4.55 35.61
N ALA A 231 -12.87 4.91 36.62
CA ALA A 231 -13.37 5.24 37.96
C ALA A 231 -14.26 6.49 37.98
N GLY A 232 -14.06 7.40 37.02
CA GLY A 232 -14.85 8.63 36.86
C GLY A 232 -15.94 8.53 35.79
N LEU A 233 -16.19 7.35 35.22
CA LEU A 233 -17.15 7.18 34.13
C LEU A 233 -18.59 7.25 34.66
N GLU A 234 -19.32 8.31 34.29
CA GLU A 234 -20.72 8.51 34.69
C GLU A 234 -21.67 7.67 33.83
N ARG A 235 -21.52 7.72 32.50
CA ARG A 235 -22.34 6.92 31.59
C ARG A 235 -21.70 5.58 31.32
N ARG A 236 -22.44 4.51 31.60
CA ARG A 236 -22.01 3.13 31.36
C ARG A 236 -22.82 2.46 30.26
N PRO A 237 -22.55 2.78 28.97
CA PRO A 237 -23.27 2.15 27.86
C PRO A 237 -22.96 0.65 27.82
N THR A 238 -23.98 -0.20 27.69
CA THR A 238 -23.75 -1.62 27.47
C THR A 238 -23.23 -1.86 26.06
N ILE A 239 -22.08 -2.53 25.93
CA ILE A 239 -21.50 -2.92 24.63
C ILE A 239 -21.81 -4.39 24.36
N SER A 240 -22.61 -4.69 23.34
CA SER A 240 -22.87 -6.06 22.89
C SER A 240 -21.89 -6.46 21.79
N LEU A 241 -21.08 -7.48 22.06
CA LEU A 241 -20.20 -8.09 21.08
C LEU A 241 -20.96 -9.17 20.31
N VAL A 242 -20.95 -9.09 18.98
CA VAL A 242 -21.54 -10.11 18.11
C VAL A 242 -20.46 -11.00 17.51
N THR A 243 -20.63 -12.30 17.68
CA THR A 243 -19.64 -13.32 17.32
C THR A 243 -20.33 -14.49 16.61
N PRO A 244 -20.50 -14.43 15.28
CA PRO A 244 -20.86 -15.61 14.50
C PRO A 244 -19.75 -16.65 14.60
N ALA A 245 -20.07 -17.94 14.72
CA ALA A 245 -19.10 -19.02 14.88
C ALA A 245 -19.43 -20.20 13.96
N TYR A 246 -18.43 -20.75 13.26
CA TYR A 246 -18.59 -21.95 12.46
C TYR A 246 -17.30 -22.79 12.48
N GLU A 247 -17.40 -24.06 12.87
CA GLU A 247 -16.26 -24.99 12.93
C GLU A 247 -15.06 -24.47 13.75
N THR A 248 -15.30 -23.53 14.66
CA THR A 248 -14.24 -22.86 15.40
C THR A 248 -13.46 -23.84 16.27
N PRO A 249 -12.12 -23.90 16.16
CA PRO A 249 -11.32 -24.71 17.06
C PRO A 249 -11.53 -24.28 18.52
N VAL A 250 -11.83 -25.24 19.39
CA VAL A 250 -12.18 -24.98 20.80
C VAL A 250 -11.15 -24.11 21.52
N ARG A 251 -9.85 -24.28 21.21
CA ARG A 251 -8.78 -23.44 21.79
C ARG A 251 -8.92 -21.96 21.43
N MET A 252 -9.30 -21.65 20.20
CA MET A 252 -9.44 -20.28 19.68
C MET A 252 -10.73 -19.66 20.20
N LEU A 253 -11.82 -20.43 20.24
CA LEU A 253 -13.09 -20.00 20.81
C LEU A 253 -12.96 -19.67 22.31
N ARG A 254 -12.24 -20.50 23.07
CA ARG A 254 -11.92 -20.22 24.47
C ARG A 254 -11.13 -18.93 24.60
N ALA A 255 -10.05 -18.75 23.83
CA ALA A 255 -9.25 -17.53 23.87
C ALA A 255 -10.07 -16.28 23.53
N CYS A 256 -10.98 -16.36 22.55
CA CYS A 256 -11.94 -15.30 22.23
C CYS A 256 -12.80 -14.94 23.44
N ILE A 257 -13.51 -15.91 24.03
CA ILE A 257 -14.40 -15.69 25.20
C ILE A 257 -13.61 -15.16 26.41
N GLU A 258 -12.45 -15.74 26.71
CA GLU A 258 -11.62 -15.30 27.84
C GLU A 258 -11.10 -13.87 27.67
N SER A 259 -10.83 -13.43 26.43
CA SER A 259 -10.44 -12.04 26.17
C SER A 259 -11.55 -11.02 26.46
N VAL A 260 -12.81 -11.43 26.31
CA VAL A 260 -13.98 -10.63 26.66
C VAL A 260 -14.20 -10.65 28.18
N LEU A 261 -14.05 -11.81 28.82
CA LEU A 261 -14.14 -11.93 30.28
C LEU A 261 -13.05 -11.12 31.00
N ALA A 262 -11.87 -10.98 30.39
CA ALA A 262 -10.75 -10.20 30.92
C ALA A 262 -10.87 -8.68 30.70
N GLN A 263 -11.96 -8.18 30.09
CA GLN A 263 -12.14 -6.75 29.87
C GLN A 263 -12.25 -5.99 31.19
N SER A 264 -11.55 -4.87 31.31
CA SER A 264 -11.63 -4.02 32.51
C SER A 264 -12.96 -3.27 32.65
N TYR A 265 -13.64 -3.03 31.53
CA TYR A 265 -15.01 -2.53 31.50
C TYR A 265 -16.01 -3.68 31.67
N GLY A 266 -16.94 -3.56 32.61
CA GLY A 266 -17.84 -4.67 33.00
C GLY A 266 -19.20 -4.70 32.30
N ASP A 267 -19.64 -3.59 31.72
CA ASP A 267 -21.00 -3.46 31.15
C ASP A 267 -21.01 -3.91 29.68
N TRP A 268 -20.88 -5.23 29.48
CA TRP A 268 -20.88 -5.85 28.16
C TRP A 268 -21.81 -7.06 28.08
N GLN A 269 -22.13 -7.46 26.85
CA GLN A 269 -22.82 -8.70 26.52
C GLN A 269 -22.06 -9.40 25.38
N LEU A 270 -21.93 -10.72 25.42
CA LEU A 270 -21.29 -11.49 24.35
C LEU A 270 -22.32 -12.40 23.69
N CYS A 271 -22.68 -12.08 22.45
CA CYS A 271 -23.70 -12.78 21.67
C CYS A 271 -23.05 -13.71 20.65
N ILE A 272 -22.97 -15.00 20.99
CA ILE A 272 -22.37 -16.02 20.12
C ILE A 272 -23.46 -16.82 19.41
N VAL A 273 -23.37 -16.91 18.09
CA VAL A 273 -24.24 -17.76 17.27
C VAL A 273 -23.44 -18.81 16.52
N ASP A 274 -23.66 -20.07 16.86
CA ASP A 274 -23.09 -21.22 16.13
C ASP A 274 -23.90 -21.49 14.86
N ASP A 275 -23.28 -21.33 13.69
CA ASP A 275 -23.85 -21.52 12.35
C ASP A 275 -23.99 -23.01 11.98
N GLY A 276 -24.50 -23.81 12.92
CA GLY A 276 -24.71 -25.24 12.72
C GLY A 276 -23.42 -26.05 12.56
N SER A 277 -22.35 -25.72 13.28
CA SER A 277 -21.06 -26.44 13.22
C SER A 277 -21.24 -27.97 13.33
N PRO A 278 -20.51 -28.78 12.53
CA PRO A 278 -20.43 -30.21 12.72
C PRO A 278 -19.98 -30.56 14.14
N GLY A 279 -20.75 -31.42 14.81
CA GLY A 279 -20.50 -31.81 16.20
C GLY A 279 -21.01 -30.82 17.25
N ARG A 280 -20.47 -30.92 18.46
CA ARG A 280 -20.92 -30.18 19.66
C ARG A 280 -19.82 -29.36 20.34
N GLY A 281 -18.64 -29.23 19.72
CA GLY A 281 -17.48 -28.57 20.32
C GLY A 281 -17.73 -27.10 20.66
N VAL A 282 -18.22 -26.34 19.68
CA VAL A 282 -18.62 -24.92 19.84
C VAL A 282 -19.71 -24.81 20.91
N GLU A 283 -20.86 -25.46 20.68
CA GLU A 283 -21.99 -25.45 21.61
C GLU A 283 -21.61 -25.82 23.06
N ARG A 284 -20.88 -26.92 23.27
CA ARG A 284 -20.46 -27.36 24.61
C ARG A 284 -19.61 -26.29 25.29
N THR A 285 -18.68 -25.69 24.54
CA THR A 285 -17.77 -24.67 25.06
C THR A 285 -18.54 -23.42 25.45
N VAL A 286 -19.36 -22.86 24.57
CA VAL A 286 -20.11 -21.63 24.89
C VAL A 286 -21.09 -21.85 26.04
N ARG A 287 -21.79 -22.99 26.08
CA ARG A 287 -22.70 -23.31 27.19
C ARG A 287 -21.98 -23.50 28.53
N GLU A 288 -20.73 -23.94 28.52
CA GLU A 288 -19.91 -23.99 29.74
C GLU A 288 -19.68 -22.59 30.31
N TYR A 289 -19.32 -21.63 29.46
CA TYR A 289 -19.12 -20.24 29.86
C TYR A 289 -20.43 -19.52 30.22
N ALA A 290 -21.49 -19.69 29.44
CA ALA A 290 -22.79 -19.07 29.70
C ALA A 290 -23.43 -19.53 31.03
N ARG A 291 -23.03 -20.68 31.58
CA ARG A 291 -23.43 -21.11 32.94
C ARG A 291 -22.67 -20.38 34.04
N ARG A 292 -21.46 -19.87 33.74
CA ARG A 292 -20.60 -19.14 34.69
C ARG A 292 -20.84 -17.64 34.64
N ASP A 293 -21.23 -17.12 33.47
CA ASP A 293 -21.49 -15.70 33.26
C ASP A 293 -22.74 -15.51 32.39
N SER A 294 -23.77 -14.88 32.97
CA SER A 294 -25.05 -14.65 32.30
C SER A 294 -24.99 -13.60 31.19
N ARG A 295 -23.90 -12.83 31.08
CA ARG A 295 -23.68 -11.88 29.98
C ARG A 295 -23.36 -12.58 28.65
N ILE A 296 -23.06 -13.87 28.68
CA ILE A 296 -22.79 -14.67 27.49
C ILE A 296 -24.08 -15.33 27.00
N VAL A 297 -24.58 -14.88 25.86
CA VAL A 297 -25.81 -15.36 25.23
C VAL A 297 -25.45 -16.23 24.04
N PHE A 298 -26.09 -17.39 23.95
CA PHE A 298 -25.78 -18.40 22.93
C PHE A 298 -27.03 -18.85 22.16
N LYS A 299 -26.90 -18.93 20.85
CA LYS A 299 -27.86 -19.59 19.96
C LYS A 299 -27.13 -20.51 19.00
N ARG A 300 -27.75 -21.64 18.68
CA ARG A 300 -27.29 -22.53 17.62
C ARG A 300 -28.29 -22.54 16.48
N MET A 301 -27.82 -22.36 15.26
CA MET A 301 -28.60 -22.49 14.03
C MET A 301 -28.75 -23.96 13.64
N PRO A 302 -29.86 -24.35 12.99
CA PRO A 302 -30.12 -25.76 12.65
C PRO A 302 -29.15 -26.30 11.59
N ARG A 303 -28.60 -25.43 10.74
CA ARG A 303 -27.64 -25.73 9.67
C ARG A 303 -26.83 -24.48 9.36
N ASN A 304 -25.75 -24.65 8.59
CA ASN A 304 -24.95 -23.56 8.06
C ASN A 304 -25.77 -22.72 7.07
N GLU A 305 -26.02 -21.46 7.43
CA GLU A 305 -26.73 -20.46 6.65
C GLU A 305 -25.80 -19.34 6.12
N GLY A 306 -24.53 -19.33 6.53
CA GLY A 306 -23.49 -18.42 6.09
C GLY A 306 -23.31 -17.20 6.99
N ILE A 307 -22.13 -16.59 6.91
CA ILE A 307 -21.66 -15.54 7.84
C ILE A 307 -22.63 -14.37 7.99
N ALA A 308 -23.26 -13.89 6.90
CA ALA A 308 -24.18 -12.77 6.94
C ALA A 308 -25.44 -13.07 7.77
N ARG A 309 -26.08 -14.22 7.53
CA ARG A 309 -27.28 -14.64 8.27
C ARG A 309 -26.97 -14.94 9.73
N THR A 310 -25.82 -15.56 10.01
CA THR A 310 -25.34 -15.86 11.36
C THR A 310 -25.02 -14.60 12.14
N THR A 311 -24.37 -13.63 11.52
CA THR A 311 -24.11 -12.32 12.14
C THR A 311 -25.41 -11.60 12.46
N ASN A 312 -26.39 -11.58 11.55
CA ASN A 312 -27.71 -11.00 11.83
C ASN A 312 -28.46 -11.74 12.94
N ALA A 313 -28.31 -13.05 13.03
CA ALA A 313 -28.87 -13.81 14.15
C ALA A 313 -28.21 -13.45 15.49
N ALA A 314 -26.91 -13.12 15.49
CA ALA A 314 -26.21 -12.61 16.67
C ALA A 314 -26.64 -11.17 17.02
N LEU A 315 -26.81 -10.31 16.02
CA LEU A 315 -27.37 -8.95 16.18
C LEU A 315 -28.75 -8.98 16.82
N ALA A 316 -29.58 -9.97 16.49
CA ALA A 316 -30.90 -10.14 17.09
C ALA A 316 -30.87 -10.56 18.58
N LEU A 317 -29.75 -11.08 19.07
CA LEU A 317 -29.55 -11.37 20.50
C LEU A 317 -29.05 -10.16 21.29
N ALA A 318 -28.41 -9.21 20.60
CA ALA A 318 -27.75 -8.08 21.22
C ALA A 318 -28.76 -7.08 21.80
N SER A 319 -28.53 -6.67 23.04
CA SER A 319 -29.37 -5.70 23.76
C SER A 319 -28.65 -4.41 24.16
N GLY A 320 -27.37 -4.28 23.83
CA GLY A 320 -26.54 -3.13 24.15
C GLY A 320 -26.87 -1.89 23.34
N GLU A 321 -26.46 -0.73 23.87
CA GLU A 321 -26.54 0.55 23.15
C GLU A 321 -25.56 0.58 21.96
N LEU A 322 -24.40 -0.05 22.16
CA LEU A 322 -23.36 -0.21 21.17
C LEU A 322 -23.23 -1.67 20.77
N ILE A 323 -22.91 -1.90 19.50
CA ILE A 323 -22.64 -3.21 18.93
C ILE A 323 -21.19 -3.25 18.46
N GLY A 324 -20.37 -4.12 19.06
CA GLY A 324 -19.01 -4.41 18.59
C GLY A 324 -18.96 -5.72 17.82
N PHE A 325 -18.13 -5.80 16.78
CA PHE A 325 -17.93 -7.02 16.01
C PHE A 325 -16.66 -7.74 16.46
N LEU A 326 -16.77 -9.03 16.81
CA LEU A 326 -15.64 -9.85 17.24
C LEU A 326 -15.70 -11.22 16.58
N ASP A 327 -14.69 -11.56 15.79
CA ASP A 327 -14.60 -12.87 15.16
C ASP A 327 -14.28 -13.95 16.19
N HIS A 328 -14.87 -15.13 15.97
CA HIS A 328 -14.88 -16.25 16.93
C HIS A 328 -13.49 -16.82 17.24
N ASP A 329 -12.51 -16.50 16.41
CA ASP A 329 -11.13 -16.93 16.46
C ASP A 329 -10.14 -15.78 16.62
N ASP A 330 -10.60 -14.62 17.10
CA ASP A 330 -9.77 -13.47 17.44
C ASP A 330 -9.82 -13.15 18.95
N THR A 331 -9.14 -12.06 19.34
CA THR A 331 -8.99 -11.62 20.74
C THR A 331 -9.02 -10.09 20.80
N LEU A 332 -9.59 -9.55 21.87
CA LEU A 332 -9.51 -8.12 22.18
C LEU A 332 -8.38 -7.83 23.18
N ALA A 333 -7.84 -6.62 23.12
CA ALA A 333 -6.96 -6.10 24.17
C ALA A 333 -7.77 -5.92 25.48
N PRO A 334 -7.18 -6.11 26.68
CA PRO A 334 -7.94 -6.10 27.95
C PRO A 334 -8.66 -4.79 28.30
N HIS A 335 -8.26 -3.68 27.68
CA HIS A 335 -8.83 -2.34 27.88
C HIS A 335 -9.68 -1.88 26.68
N ALA A 336 -9.94 -2.75 25.69
CA ALA A 336 -10.63 -2.38 24.45
C ALA A 336 -12.02 -1.78 24.69
N LEU A 337 -12.84 -2.42 25.53
CA LEU A 337 -14.18 -1.91 25.84
C LEU A 337 -14.15 -0.67 26.74
N ALA A 338 -13.10 -0.51 27.55
CA ALA A 338 -12.90 0.69 28.37
C ALA A 338 -12.66 1.91 27.49
N GLU A 339 -11.77 1.80 26.51
CA GLU A 339 -11.47 2.88 25.56
C GLU A 339 -12.71 3.29 24.75
N VAL A 340 -13.55 2.32 24.34
CA VAL A 340 -14.82 2.61 23.67
C VAL A 340 -15.77 3.41 24.58
N ALA A 341 -15.93 3.01 25.83
CA ALA A 341 -16.80 3.70 26.78
C ALA A 341 -16.28 5.11 27.12
N LEU A 342 -14.97 5.25 27.36
CA LEU A 342 -14.31 6.54 27.62
C LEU A 342 -14.41 7.51 26.44
N HIS A 343 -14.25 7.00 25.20
CA HIS A 343 -14.46 7.82 24.01
C HIS A 343 -15.89 8.33 23.93
N LEU A 344 -16.88 7.45 24.17
CA LEU A 344 -18.29 7.85 24.07
C LEU A 344 -18.72 8.84 25.16
N GLU A 345 -18.13 8.76 26.35
CA GLU A 345 -18.34 9.76 27.41
C GLU A 345 -17.88 11.15 26.95
N ALA A 346 -16.67 11.23 26.36
CA ALA A 346 -16.13 12.49 25.87
C ALA A 346 -16.82 13.00 24.59
N HIS A 347 -17.34 12.08 23.76
CA HIS A 347 -17.91 12.37 22.43
C HIS A 347 -19.24 11.62 22.23
N PRO A 348 -20.30 11.99 22.98
CA PRO A 348 -21.58 11.28 23.00
C PRO A 348 -22.32 11.31 21.65
N GLU A 349 -21.91 12.14 20.71
CA GLU A 349 -22.43 12.19 19.35
C GLU A 349 -21.85 11.12 18.42
N THR A 350 -20.76 10.45 18.80
CA THR A 350 -20.09 9.45 17.96
C THR A 350 -21.04 8.30 17.61
N ASP A 351 -21.15 7.95 16.33
CA ASP A 351 -22.04 6.90 15.83
C ASP A 351 -21.30 5.61 15.49
N VAL A 352 -20.08 5.74 14.97
CA VAL A 352 -19.23 4.63 14.52
C VAL A 352 -17.83 4.82 15.05
N LEU A 353 -17.29 3.77 15.65
CA LEU A 353 -15.95 3.71 16.25
C LEU A 353 -15.15 2.59 15.61
N TYR A 354 -13.86 2.82 15.43
CA TYR A 354 -12.91 1.77 15.09
C TYR A 354 -11.56 1.98 15.75
N SER A 355 -10.79 0.91 15.89
CA SER A 355 -9.46 0.93 16.50
C SER A 355 -8.36 0.59 15.49
N ASP A 356 -7.11 0.83 15.89
CA ASP A 356 -5.98 0.14 15.26
C ASP A 356 -6.04 -1.36 15.61
N GLU A 357 -5.36 -2.18 14.81
CA GLU A 357 -5.33 -3.64 14.97
C GLU A 357 -3.92 -4.18 14.70
N ASP A 358 -3.66 -5.42 15.10
CA ASP A 358 -2.47 -6.17 14.71
C ASP A 358 -2.82 -7.63 14.44
N LYS A 359 -1.80 -8.43 14.09
CA LYS A 359 -1.95 -9.86 13.84
C LYS A 359 -1.32 -10.68 14.93
N LEU A 360 -1.94 -11.83 15.23
CA LEU A 360 -1.40 -12.87 16.09
C LEU A 360 -0.98 -14.09 15.26
N ASP A 361 0.24 -14.56 15.46
CA ASP A 361 0.70 -15.83 14.88
C ASP A 361 0.20 -17.04 15.69
N GLU A 362 0.47 -18.25 15.20
CA GLU A 362 0.06 -19.49 15.87
C GLU A 362 0.70 -19.69 17.25
N GLN A 363 1.77 -18.95 17.56
CA GLN A 363 2.45 -18.96 18.85
C GLN A 363 1.92 -17.88 19.80
N GLY A 364 0.97 -17.06 19.36
CA GLY A 364 0.40 -15.96 20.13
C GLY A 364 1.28 -14.70 20.17
N ARG A 365 2.27 -14.60 19.28
CA ARG A 365 3.10 -13.39 19.15
C ARG A 365 2.44 -12.41 18.20
N ARG A 366 2.43 -11.14 18.61
CA ARG A 366 1.86 -10.02 17.84
C ARG A 366 2.82 -9.54 16.77
N TYR A 367 2.33 -9.24 15.57
CA TYR A 367 3.11 -8.75 14.44
C TYR A 367 2.22 -8.01 13.43
N ALA A 368 2.85 -7.39 12.42
CA ALA A 368 2.16 -6.68 11.32
C ALA A 368 1.02 -5.75 11.79
N PRO A 369 1.35 -4.73 12.62
CA PRO A 369 0.36 -3.75 13.05
C PRO A 369 -0.24 -3.03 11.86
N TYR A 370 -1.53 -2.71 11.96
CA TYR A 370 -2.20 -1.80 11.08
C TYR A 370 -2.72 -0.59 11.86
N LEU A 371 -1.91 0.47 11.78
CA LEU A 371 -2.13 1.79 12.34
C LEU A 371 -2.98 2.57 11.34
N LYS A 372 -4.24 2.82 11.68
CA LYS A 372 -5.22 3.36 10.72
C LYS A 372 -5.24 4.89 10.76
N PRO A 373 -5.56 5.56 9.64
CA PRO A 373 -5.91 6.97 9.67
C PRO A 373 -7.28 7.17 10.33
N GLY A 374 -7.60 8.40 10.69
CA GLY A 374 -8.98 8.83 10.96
C GLY A 374 -9.92 8.65 9.76
N PRO A 375 -11.20 9.03 9.89
CA PRO A 375 -12.23 8.75 8.88
C PRO A 375 -11.84 9.25 7.48
N SER A 376 -11.72 8.33 6.53
CA SER A 376 -11.22 8.59 5.18
C SER A 376 -12.19 7.95 4.16
N PRO A 377 -13.22 8.71 3.71
CA PRO A 377 -14.18 8.23 2.71
C PRO A 377 -13.51 7.72 1.44
N GLU A 378 -12.44 8.38 1.00
CA GLU A 378 -11.74 8.00 -0.23
C GLU A 378 -11.01 6.67 -0.05
N LEU A 379 -10.31 6.49 1.08
CA LEU A 379 -9.66 5.22 1.37
C LEU A 379 -10.68 4.09 1.53
N LEU A 380 -11.85 4.37 2.14
CA LEU A 380 -12.91 3.38 2.28
C LEU A 380 -13.49 2.92 0.93
N ARG A 381 -13.57 3.81 -0.07
CA ARG A 381 -13.98 3.43 -1.43
C ARG A 381 -12.93 2.57 -2.13
N ALA A 382 -11.66 2.71 -1.75
CA ALA A 382 -10.57 1.89 -2.29
C ALA A 382 -10.43 0.54 -1.58
N LEU A 383 -10.65 0.44 -0.27
CA LEU A 383 -10.64 -0.82 0.47
C LEU A 383 -11.28 -0.68 1.86
N ASN A 384 -11.66 -1.80 2.49
CA ASN A 384 -12.12 -1.78 3.89
C ASN A 384 -10.97 -1.58 4.89
N TYR A 385 -10.50 -0.35 5.03
CA TYR A 385 -9.44 -0.02 5.98
C TYR A 385 -9.92 -0.01 7.44
N VAL A 386 -11.24 0.14 7.68
CA VAL A 386 -11.85 0.20 9.01
C VAL A 386 -11.75 -1.16 9.70
N CYS A 387 -12.13 -2.24 9.00
CA CYS A 387 -11.92 -3.62 9.43
C CYS A 387 -12.30 -3.85 10.91
N HIS A 388 -11.35 -4.19 11.78
CA HIS A 388 -11.56 -4.44 13.20
C HIS A 388 -10.85 -3.40 14.10
N PHE A 389 -11.28 -3.10 15.30
CA PHE A 389 -12.51 -3.45 15.97
C PHE A 389 -13.60 -2.44 15.62
N LEU A 390 -14.59 -2.82 14.81
CA LEU A 390 -15.73 -1.95 14.49
C LEU A 390 -16.75 -1.97 15.63
N VAL A 391 -17.14 -0.79 16.11
CA VAL A 391 -18.24 -0.59 17.07
C VAL A 391 -19.23 0.43 16.53
N VAL A 392 -20.52 0.13 16.56
CA VAL A 392 -21.59 0.92 15.93
C VAL A 392 -22.73 1.12 16.90
N ARG A 393 -23.38 2.29 16.90
CA ARG A 393 -24.65 2.47 17.61
C ARG A 393 -25.71 1.48 17.13
N ALA A 394 -26.36 0.80 18.08
CA ALA A 394 -27.40 -0.18 17.77
C ALA A 394 -28.60 0.42 17.03
N THR A 395 -28.91 1.70 17.24
CA THR A 395 -29.94 2.43 16.49
C THR A 395 -29.57 2.58 15.02
N LEU A 396 -28.36 3.07 14.73
CA LEU A 396 -27.85 3.24 13.38
C LEU A 396 -27.71 1.89 12.65
N LEU A 397 -27.23 0.85 13.34
CA LEU A 397 -27.07 -0.46 12.74
C LEU A 397 -28.42 -1.09 12.32
N ARG A 398 -29.48 -0.86 13.11
CA ARG A 398 -30.85 -1.25 12.75
C ARG A 398 -31.38 -0.44 11.57
N GLU A 399 -31.10 0.86 11.55
CA GLU A 399 -31.51 1.78 10.48
C GLU A 399 -30.93 1.39 9.12
N VAL A 400 -29.66 0.94 9.07
CA VAL A 400 -29.04 0.44 7.83
C VAL A 400 -29.36 -1.03 7.52
N GLY A 401 -30.08 -1.73 8.40
CA GLY A 401 -30.56 -3.11 8.19
C GLY A 401 -29.52 -4.21 8.46
N GLY A 402 -28.48 -3.95 9.25
CA GLY A 402 -27.46 -4.95 9.60
C GLY A 402 -26.60 -5.41 8.43
N ILE A 403 -26.23 -6.69 8.42
CA ILE A 403 -25.37 -7.31 7.38
C ILE A 403 -26.23 -7.82 6.21
N ARG A 404 -25.83 -7.52 4.97
CA ARG A 404 -26.55 -8.00 3.77
C ARG A 404 -26.01 -9.36 3.31
N PRO A 405 -26.85 -10.40 3.17
CA PRO A 405 -26.48 -11.61 2.43
C PRO A 405 -26.12 -11.29 0.97
N GLY A 406 -25.20 -12.05 0.40
CA GLY A 406 -24.68 -11.83 -0.95
C GLY A 406 -23.39 -11.01 -1.00
N PHE A 407 -22.86 -10.56 0.14
CA PHE A 407 -21.57 -9.87 0.23
C PHE A 407 -20.52 -10.69 1.00
N GLU A 408 -20.68 -12.01 1.07
CA GLU A 408 -19.81 -12.89 1.85
C GLU A 408 -18.33 -12.73 1.45
N GLY A 409 -17.48 -12.43 2.42
CA GLY A 409 -16.07 -12.07 2.26
C GLY A 409 -15.80 -10.56 2.21
N ALA A 410 -16.81 -9.72 2.00
CA ALA A 410 -16.73 -8.25 2.00
C ALA A 410 -17.96 -7.60 2.69
N GLN A 411 -18.67 -8.36 3.53
CA GLN A 411 -19.92 -7.94 4.15
C GLN A 411 -19.76 -6.81 5.17
N ASP A 412 -18.56 -6.74 5.75
CA ASP A 412 -18.06 -5.66 6.58
C ASP A 412 -17.84 -4.39 5.76
N HIS A 413 -17.19 -4.50 4.59
CA HIS A 413 -16.99 -3.37 3.68
C HIS A 413 -18.32 -2.75 3.24
N ASP A 414 -19.26 -3.61 2.83
CA ASP A 414 -20.64 -3.21 2.51
C ASP A 414 -21.32 -2.46 3.67
N LEU A 415 -21.22 -3.01 4.89
CA LEU A 415 -21.81 -2.38 6.06
C LEU A 415 -21.21 -0.99 6.31
N VAL A 416 -19.89 -0.86 6.33
CA VAL A 416 -19.22 0.40 6.67
C VAL A 416 -19.51 1.46 5.60
N LEU A 417 -19.60 1.11 4.32
CA LEU A 417 -20.02 2.03 3.26
C LEU A 417 -21.46 2.54 3.48
N ARG A 418 -22.40 1.65 3.86
CA ARG A 418 -23.78 2.06 4.19
C ARG A 418 -23.86 2.89 5.46
N LEU A 419 -23.00 2.66 6.45
CA LEU A 419 -22.91 3.52 7.63
C LEU A 419 -22.39 4.92 7.26
N LEU A 420 -21.38 5.00 6.41
CA LEU A 420 -20.83 6.26 5.91
C LEU A 420 -21.88 7.10 5.15
N GLU A 421 -22.79 6.45 4.43
CA GLU A 421 -23.91 7.11 3.74
C GLU A 421 -24.91 7.78 4.70
N ARG A 422 -24.95 7.37 5.98
CA ARG A 422 -25.92 7.87 6.97
C ARG A 422 -25.36 8.92 7.93
N THR A 423 -24.07 8.86 8.24
CA THR A 423 -23.46 9.75 9.22
C THR A 423 -21.98 10.00 8.94
N PRO A 424 -21.49 11.24 9.14
CA PRO A 424 -20.06 11.53 9.15
C PRO A 424 -19.41 11.29 10.53
N ARG A 425 -20.17 10.92 11.57
CA ARG A 425 -19.72 10.85 12.97
C ARG A 425 -18.95 9.56 13.28
N PHE A 426 -17.92 9.33 12.49
CA PHE A 426 -16.94 8.27 12.67
C PHE A 426 -15.81 8.77 13.56
N ALA A 427 -15.27 7.90 14.41
CA ALA A 427 -14.08 8.18 15.19
C ALA A 427 -13.15 6.98 15.22
N ARG A 428 -11.85 7.27 15.23
CA ARG A 428 -10.80 6.28 15.46
C ARG A 428 -10.29 6.40 16.89
N ILE A 429 -10.16 5.28 17.57
CA ILE A 429 -9.37 5.15 18.79
C ILE A 429 -7.95 4.72 18.37
N PRO A 430 -6.92 5.58 18.55
CA PRO A 430 -5.54 5.32 18.09
C PRO A 430 -4.79 4.35 19.02
N ARG A 431 -5.39 3.18 19.25
CA ARG A 431 -4.90 2.10 20.11
C ARG A 431 -5.09 0.77 19.40
N VAL A 432 -4.15 -0.15 19.60
CA VAL A 432 -4.24 -1.51 19.06
C VAL A 432 -5.13 -2.34 19.97
N LEU A 433 -6.44 -2.37 19.67
CA LEU A 433 -7.45 -2.98 20.54
C LEU A 433 -7.96 -4.34 20.05
N TYR A 434 -7.58 -4.72 18.83
CA TYR A 434 -7.98 -5.96 18.19
C TYR A 434 -6.77 -6.76 17.72
N HIS A 435 -6.80 -8.06 17.94
CA HIS A 435 -5.72 -8.97 17.59
C HIS A 435 -6.23 -10.07 16.66
N TRP A 436 -5.92 -9.91 15.36
CA TRP A 436 -6.39 -10.76 14.28
C TRP A 436 -5.52 -12.01 14.10
N ARG A 437 -6.04 -13.20 14.39
CA ARG A 437 -5.27 -14.44 14.30
C ARG A 437 -5.08 -14.89 12.85
N THR A 438 -3.85 -15.30 12.56
CA THR A 438 -3.50 -15.91 11.29
C THR A 438 -3.47 -17.43 11.41
N HIS A 439 -4.17 -18.12 10.50
CA HIS A 439 -4.12 -19.57 10.34
C HIS A 439 -4.54 -19.93 8.90
N PRO A 440 -4.30 -21.17 8.42
CA PRO A 440 -4.52 -21.54 7.00
C PRO A 440 -5.95 -21.37 6.44
N GLY A 441 -6.95 -21.09 7.28
CA GLY A 441 -8.32 -20.79 6.87
C GLY A 441 -8.72 -19.30 6.99
N SER A 442 -7.86 -18.48 7.59
CA SER A 442 -8.12 -17.06 7.85
C SER A 442 -7.85 -16.21 6.62
N THR A 443 -8.71 -15.22 6.37
CA THR A 443 -8.49 -14.19 5.34
C THR A 443 -7.25 -13.34 5.66
N ALA A 444 -6.80 -13.30 6.92
CA ALA A 444 -5.56 -12.65 7.33
C ALA A 444 -4.30 -13.25 6.67
N HIS A 445 -4.39 -14.51 6.23
CA HIS A 445 -3.29 -15.26 5.63
C HIS A 445 -3.10 -14.92 4.14
N ASP A 446 -4.18 -14.84 3.36
CA ASP A 446 -4.11 -14.51 1.94
C ASP A 446 -5.46 -14.01 1.37
N ALA A 447 -5.55 -12.70 1.07
CA ALA A 447 -6.73 -12.10 0.44
C ALA A 447 -6.94 -12.59 -1.01
N SER A 448 -5.88 -13.03 -1.70
CA SER A 448 -5.96 -13.51 -3.09
C SER A 448 -6.55 -14.92 -3.22
N ALA A 449 -6.70 -15.64 -2.11
CA ALA A 449 -7.26 -17.00 -2.08
C ALA A 449 -8.78 -17.05 -2.34
N LYS A 450 -9.48 -15.90 -2.36
CA LYS A 450 -10.95 -15.84 -2.48
C LYS A 450 -11.42 -14.78 -3.51
N PRO A 451 -11.36 -15.07 -4.83
CA PRO A 451 -11.81 -14.14 -5.88
C PRO A 451 -13.24 -13.62 -5.69
N ALA A 452 -14.14 -14.46 -5.16
CA ALA A 452 -15.53 -14.09 -4.88
C ALA A 452 -15.65 -12.96 -3.84
N ALA A 453 -14.77 -12.91 -2.84
CA ALA A 453 -14.77 -11.85 -1.83
C ALA A 453 -14.37 -10.50 -2.45
N SER A 454 -13.38 -10.52 -3.34
CA SER A 454 -12.96 -9.30 -4.05
C SER A 454 -14.08 -8.79 -4.98
N GLU A 455 -14.80 -9.67 -5.66
CA GLU A 455 -15.94 -9.24 -6.49
C GLU A 455 -17.10 -8.70 -5.63
N ALA A 456 -17.37 -9.32 -4.48
CA ALA A 456 -18.37 -8.81 -3.54
C ALA A 456 -18.03 -7.40 -3.05
N GLY A 457 -16.76 -7.12 -2.73
CA GLY A 457 -16.35 -5.77 -2.32
C GLY A 457 -16.36 -4.75 -3.47
N ARG A 458 -15.97 -5.15 -4.70
CA ARG A 458 -16.13 -4.29 -5.89
C ARG A 458 -17.59 -3.89 -6.08
N ARG A 459 -18.51 -4.86 -5.99
CA ARG A 459 -19.96 -4.60 -6.03
C ARG A 459 -20.44 -3.73 -4.87
N ALA A 460 -19.88 -3.88 -3.66
CA ALA A 460 -20.25 -3.05 -2.52
C ALA A 460 -19.94 -1.56 -2.78
N VAL A 461 -18.76 -1.26 -3.34
CA VAL A 461 -18.37 0.09 -3.75
C VAL A 461 -19.24 0.59 -4.91
N GLU A 462 -19.52 -0.24 -5.91
CA GLU A 462 -20.38 0.12 -7.05
C GLU A 462 -21.80 0.48 -6.60
N GLU A 463 -22.40 -0.34 -5.73
CA GLU A 463 -23.72 -0.04 -5.18
C GLU A 463 -23.72 1.18 -4.24
N HIS A 464 -22.61 1.44 -3.53
CA HIS A 464 -22.43 2.66 -2.74
C HIS A 464 -22.47 3.91 -3.62
N LEU A 465 -21.72 3.93 -4.73
CA LEU A 465 -21.76 5.04 -5.69
C LEU A 465 -23.16 5.24 -6.27
N HIS A 466 -23.83 4.14 -6.63
CA HIS A 466 -25.21 4.18 -7.12
C HIS A 466 -26.18 4.79 -6.08
N ARG A 467 -26.08 4.41 -4.81
CA ARG A 467 -26.92 4.99 -3.73
C ARG A 467 -26.65 6.48 -3.50
N LEU A 468 -25.41 6.93 -3.70
CA LEU A 468 -25.05 8.35 -3.64
C LEU A 468 -25.39 9.14 -4.91
N GLY A 469 -25.83 8.48 -5.99
CA GLY A 469 -26.05 9.11 -7.29
C GLY A 469 -24.76 9.61 -7.96
N VAL A 470 -23.61 9.02 -7.61
CA VAL A 470 -22.30 9.40 -8.15
C VAL A 470 -22.00 8.58 -9.40
N ALA A 471 -21.77 9.25 -10.52
CA ALA A 471 -21.44 8.60 -11.79
C ALA A 471 -19.96 8.17 -11.81
N GLY A 472 -19.72 6.87 -12.00
CA GLY A 472 -18.39 6.31 -12.16
C GLY A 472 -18.43 4.79 -12.34
N THR A 473 -17.29 4.20 -12.70
CA THR A 473 -17.11 2.75 -12.77
C THR A 473 -16.12 2.30 -11.72
N VAL A 474 -16.28 1.07 -11.22
CA VAL A 474 -15.39 0.49 -10.19
C VAL A 474 -14.62 -0.67 -10.77
N GLU A 475 -13.29 -0.57 -10.77
CA GLU A 475 -12.37 -1.63 -11.19
C GLU A 475 -11.65 -2.25 -9.99
N THR A 476 -11.36 -3.55 -10.07
CA THR A 476 -10.53 -4.24 -9.09
C THR A 476 -9.06 -4.07 -9.48
N ALA A 477 -8.33 -3.20 -8.76
CA ALA A 477 -6.91 -2.96 -9.01
C ALA A 477 -6.04 -4.14 -8.53
N SER A 478 -6.39 -4.72 -7.38
CA SER A 478 -5.82 -5.97 -6.89
C SER A 478 -6.81 -6.63 -5.91
N PRO A 479 -6.63 -7.89 -5.48
CA PRO A 479 -7.58 -8.55 -4.59
C PRO A 479 -7.86 -7.72 -3.32
N GLY A 480 -9.11 -7.28 -3.16
CA GLY A 480 -9.55 -6.43 -2.04
C GLY A 480 -9.24 -4.93 -2.16
N ILE A 481 -8.66 -4.47 -3.28
CA ILE A 481 -8.38 -3.06 -3.57
C ILE A 481 -9.08 -2.64 -4.86
N TYR A 482 -9.84 -1.57 -4.77
CA TYR A 482 -10.70 -1.04 -5.82
C TYR A 482 -10.22 0.35 -6.24
N ARG A 483 -10.45 0.69 -7.50
CA ARG A 483 -10.31 2.05 -8.02
C ARG A 483 -11.63 2.49 -8.61
N VAL A 484 -12.06 3.69 -8.25
CA VAL A 484 -13.22 4.34 -8.84
C VAL A 484 -12.73 5.24 -9.97
N ARG A 485 -13.28 5.07 -11.18
CA ARG A 485 -13.13 6.00 -12.30
C ARG A 485 -14.37 6.85 -12.38
N TYR A 486 -14.29 8.06 -11.84
CA TYR A 486 -15.41 9.01 -11.86
C TYR A 486 -15.63 9.53 -13.27
N ALA A 487 -16.90 9.73 -13.63
CA ALA A 487 -17.23 10.35 -14.91
C ALA A 487 -16.80 11.83 -14.93
N VAL A 488 -16.24 12.27 -16.06
CA VAL A 488 -15.89 13.67 -16.30
C VAL A 488 -16.96 14.31 -17.18
N PRO A 489 -17.91 15.08 -16.62
CA PRO A 489 -18.86 15.82 -17.43
C PRO A 489 -18.19 17.03 -18.11
N ASP A 490 -18.61 17.32 -19.34
CA ASP A 490 -18.35 18.57 -20.09
C ASP A 490 -16.89 18.96 -20.37
N THR A 491 -15.91 18.12 -20.00
CA THR A 491 -14.45 18.31 -20.23
C THR A 491 -14.02 19.78 -20.17
N PRO A 492 -14.12 20.44 -19.00
CA PRO A 492 -13.87 21.87 -18.90
C PRO A 492 -12.44 22.22 -19.27
N ARG A 493 -12.26 23.46 -19.75
CA ARG A 493 -10.92 23.98 -20.07
C ARG A 493 -9.99 23.87 -18.87
N LEU A 494 -8.83 23.27 -19.10
CA LEU A 494 -7.75 23.11 -18.12
C LEU A 494 -6.66 24.16 -18.36
N SER A 495 -6.28 24.90 -17.32
CA SER A 495 -5.09 25.75 -17.35
C SER A 495 -3.95 25.07 -16.58
N VAL A 496 -2.91 24.65 -17.29
CA VAL A 496 -1.66 24.14 -16.71
C VAL A 496 -0.75 25.32 -16.39
N LEU A 497 -0.43 25.50 -15.12
CA LEU A 497 0.30 26.65 -14.59
C LEU A 497 1.70 26.18 -14.19
N LEU A 498 2.69 26.49 -15.03
CA LEU A 498 4.10 26.24 -14.72
C LEU A 498 4.65 27.46 -13.97
N ALA A 499 4.62 27.36 -12.64
CA ALA A 499 5.19 28.35 -11.73
C ALA A 499 6.03 27.59 -10.69
N GLY A 500 7.34 27.80 -10.71
CA GLY A 500 8.30 27.10 -9.86
C GLY A 500 9.63 27.84 -9.74
N PRO A 501 10.58 27.34 -8.95
CA PRO A 501 11.96 27.82 -8.98
C PRO A 501 12.63 27.44 -10.31
N GLY A 502 13.09 28.46 -11.04
CA GLY A 502 13.71 28.28 -12.36
C GLY A 502 12.68 28.21 -13.51
N ALA A 503 13.17 28.35 -14.74
CA ALA A 503 12.33 28.21 -15.93
C ALA A 503 12.51 26.82 -16.55
N PRO A 504 11.43 26.23 -17.11
CA PRO A 504 11.53 24.94 -17.78
C PRO A 504 12.46 25.04 -18.99
N ALA A 505 13.27 24.01 -19.21
CA ALA A 505 14.01 23.89 -20.47
C ALA A 505 13.04 23.64 -21.63
N GLU A 506 13.38 24.06 -22.86
CA GLU A 506 12.53 23.83 -24.04
C GLU A 506 12.23 22.33 -24.24
N ALA A 507 13.22 21.46 -24.02
CA ALA A 507 13.06 20.01 -24.13
C ALA A 507 12.05 19.45 -23.12
N GLU A 508 12.12 19.89 -21.85
CA GLU A 508 11.17 19.49 -20.80
C GLU A 508 9.75 19.92 -21.15
N LEU A 509 9.60 21.16 -21.65
CA LEU A 509 8.30 21.69 -22.04
C LEU A 509 7.73 20.93 -23.24
N ARG A 510 8.54 20.60 -24.25
CA ARG A 510 8.10 19.75 -25.38
C ARG A 510 7.64 18.38 -24.91
N THR A 511 8.37 17.76 -23.98
CA THR A 511 7.96 16.48 -23.38
C THR A 511 6.62 16.62 -22.68
N LEU A 512 6.46 17.61 -21.80
CA LEU A 512 5.18 17.85 -21.11
C LEU A 512 4.03 18.06 -22.10
N LEU A 513 4.19 18.94 -23.10
CA LEU A 513 3.18 19.23 -24.11
C LEU A 513 2.75 17.96 -24.86
N SER A 514 3.68 17.04 -25.14
CA SER A 514 3.36 15.76 -25.79
C SER A 514 2.58 14.78 -24.91
N ARG A 515 2.54 15.02 -23.59
CA ARG A 515 1.88 14.18 -22.58
C ARG A 515 0.55 14.77 -22.09
N ILE A 516 0.15 15.93 -22.60
CA ILE A 516 -1.17 16.52 -22.31
C ILE A 516 -2.19 15.85 -23.23
N ASP A 517 -2.96 14.94 -22.67
CA ASP A 517 -4.04 14.19 -23.33
C ASP A 517 -5.44 14.76 -23.05
N TRP A 518 -5.52 15.92 -22.40
CA TRP A 518 -6.78 16.62 -22.18
C TRP A 518 -7.27 17.34 -23.45
N PRO A 519 -8.58 17.37 -23.76
CA PRO A 519 -9.05 17.96 -25.03
C PRO A 519 -8.89 19.48 -25.14
N ASP A 520 -9.30 20.23 -24.12
CA ASP A 520 -9.27 21.70 -24.11
C ASP A 520 -8.36 22.20 -22.99
N TRP A 521 -7.17 22.68 -23.37
CA TRP A 521 -6.16 23.14 -22.43
C TRP A 521 -5.41 24.38 -22.91
N GLU A 522 -4.86 25.10 -21.94
CA GLU A 522 -3.80 26.07 -22.12
C GLU A 522 -2.66 25.82 -21.13
N LEU A 523 -1.45 26.24 -21.50
CA LEU A 523 -0.30 26.22 -20.62
C LEU A 523 0.19 27.65 -20.42
N ILE A 524 0.33 28.07 -19.16
CA ILE A 524 0.85 29.37 -18.77
C ILE A 524 2.16 29.14 -18.01
N ALA A 525 3.27 29.54 -18.61
CA ALA A 525 4.59 29.45 -17.99
C ALA A 525 5.02 30.84 -17.48
N VAL A 526 5.31 30.93 -16.19
CA VAL A 526 5.84 32.17 -15.59
C VAL A 526 7.37 32.15 -15.72
N CYS A 527 7.92 33.03 -16.56
CA CYS A 527 9.32 33.01 -16.93
C CYS A 527 9.97 34.40 -16.81
N GLU A 528 11.20 34.43 -16.30
CA GLU A 528 12.06 35.61 -16.40
C GLU A 528 12.37 35.95 -17.87
N PRO A 529 12.72 37.21 -18.20
CA PRO A 529 12.91 37.64 -19.59
C PRO A 529 13.89 36.80 -20.41
N ASP A 530 14.98 36.32 -19.81
CA ASP A 530 15.97 35.49 -20.51
C ASP A 530 15.42 34.10 -20.86
N SER A 531 14.70 33.50 -19.93
CA SER A 531 14.04 32.21 -20.16
C SER A 531 12.86 32.32 -21.11
N ALA A 532 12.12 33.42 -21.05
CA ALA A 532 11.06 33.70 -22.02
C ALA A 532 11.62 33.75 -23.44
N ARG A 533 12.75 34.46 -23.65
CA ARG A 533 13.46 34.51 -24.95
C ARG A 533 13.86 33.13 -25.47
N ALA A 534 14.31 32.24 -24.58
CA ALA A 534 14.66 30.86 -24.96
C ALA A 534 13.45 30.04 -25.42
N LEU A 535 12.23 30.40 -24.98
CA LEU A 535 10.99 29.67 -25.29
C LEU A 535 10.13 30.34 -26.36
N GLU A 536 10.50 31.54 -26.85
CA GLU A 536 9.74 32.31 -27.83
C GLU A 536 9.42 31.52 -29.11
N ALA A 537 10.40 30.79 -29.64
CA ALA A 537 10.21 29.97 -30.84
C ALA A 537 9.21 28.82 -30.61
N LEU A 538 9.23 28.21 -29.42
CA LEU A 538 8.27 27.17 -29.05
C LEU A 538 6.86 27.78 -28.89
N ALA A 539 6.74 28.90 -28.16
CA ALA A 539 5.46 29.59 -27.98
C ALA A 539 4.85 30.08 -29.31
N ALA A 540 5.69 30.45 -30.29
CA ALA A 540 5.21 30.82 -31.63
C ALA A 540 4.64 29.63 -32.43
N THR A 541 5.04 28.39 -32.11
CA THR A 541 4.57 27.16 -32.79
C THR A 541 3.47 26.42 -32.05
N GLU A 542 3.32 26.64 -30.73
CA GLU A 542 2.24 26.10 -29.92
C GLU A 542 1.38 27.25 -29.35
N PRO A 543 0.27 27.63 -30.01
CA PRO A 543 -0.54 28.77 -29.60
C PRO A 543 -1.25 28.59 -28.25
N ARG A 544 -1.33 27.36 -27.72
CA ARG A 544 -1.85 27.10 -26.36
C ARG A 544 -0.81 27.36 -25.27
N LEU A 545 0.46 27.57 -25.62
CA LEU A 545 1.51 27.97 -24.70
C LEU A 545 1.59 29.50 -24.61
N ARG A 546 1.41 30.04 -23.40
CA ARG A 546 1.52 31.46 -23.08
C ARG A 546 2.67 31.68 -22.10
N LEU A 547 3.57 32.59 -22.44
CA LEU A 547 4.66 33.03 -21.55
C LEU A 547 4.19 34.27 -20.78
N CYS A 548 4.28 34.23 -19.46
CA CYS A 548 3.91 35.33 -18.58
C CYS A 548 5.14 35.84 -17.81
N SER A 549 5.27 37.16 -17.67
CA SER A 549 6.32 37.77 -16.85
C SER A 549 6.00 37.65 -15.35
N PRO A 550 6.99 37.41 -14.48
CA PRO A 550 6.84 37.45 -13.03
C PRO A 550 6.84 38.88 -12.46
N GLN A 551 6.78 39.95 -13.27
CA GLN A 551 6.82 41.33 -12.79
C GLN A 551 5.86 41.59 -11.62
N GLY A 552 6.42 42.05 -10.49
CA GLY A 552 5.70 42.33 -9.25
C GLY A 552 5.34 41.10 -8.39
N ALA A 553 5.66 39.88 -8.85
CA ALA A 553 5.43 38.64 -8.13
C ALA A 553 6.73 38.12 -7.50
N HIS A 554 6.92 38.39 -6.21
CA HIS A 554 8.09 37.96 -5.45
C HIS A 554 7.79 36.64 -4.71
N GLY A 555 8.58 35.60 -4.98
CA GLY A 555 8.39 34.27 -4.39
C GLY A 555 7.47 33.34 -5.19
N LEU A 556 7.41 32.06 -4.80
CA LEU A 556 6.65 31.05 -5.54
C LEU A 556 5.14 31.30 -5.51
N ALA A 557 4.57 31.55 -4.32
CA ALA A 557 3.14 31.80 -4.14
C ALA A 557 2.65 32.95 -5.03
N ALA A 558 3.38 34.06 -5.08
CA ALA A 558 3.04 35.20 -5.93
C ALA A 558 3.09 34.86 -7.43
N ARG A 559 4.07 34.04 -7.87
CA ARG A 559 4.16 33.55 -9.26
C ARG A 559 2.99 32.64 -9.61
N CYS A 560 2.62 31.72 -8.72
CA CYS A 560 1.44 30.87 -8.87
C CYS A 560 0.16 31.70 -8.97
N ASN A 561 -0.03 32.67 -8.07
CA ASN A 561 -1.17 33.60 -8.10
C ASN A 561 -1.21 34.42 -9.40
N ARG A 562 -0.06 34.87 -9.91
CA ARG A 562 0.02 35.56 -11.20
C ARG A 562 -0.44 34.66 -12.35
N ALA A 563 0.06 33.42 -12.42
CA ALA A 563 -0.35 32.46 -13.44
C ALA A 563 -1.86 32.19 -13.37
N ALA A 564 -2.40 32.00 -12.16
CA ALA A 564 -3.82 31.76 -11.94
C ALA A 564 -4.72 32.95 -12.35
N ARG A 565 -4.22 34.20 -12.26
CA ARG A 565 -4.94 35.38 -12.74
C ARG A 565 -5.04 35.44 -14.27
N GLU A 566 -4.02 34.96 -14.97
CA GLU A 566 -3.97 34.90 -16.44
C GLU A 566 -4.75 33.71 -17.01
N ALA A 567 -5.03 32.72 -16.17
CA ALA A 567 -5.74 31.50 -16.51
C ALA A 567 -7.21 31.75 -16.85
N THR A 568 -7.69 31.02 -17.85
CA THR A 568 -9.07 31.09 -18.34
C THR A 568 -9.83 29.78 -18.12
N GLY A 569 -9.12 28.69 -17.81
CA GLY A 569 -9.69 27.38 -17.51
C GLY A 569 -10.52 27.36 -16.23
N ALA A 570 -11.53 26.50 -16.19
CA ALA A 570 -12.31 26.25 -14.98
C ALA A 570 -11.55 25.34 -13.99
N LEU A 571 -10.59 24.55 -14.49
CA LEU A 571 -9.62 23.80 -13.70
C LEU A 571 -8.25 24.47 -13.78
N LEU A 572 -7.60 24.62 -12.63
CA LEU A 572 -6.22 25.06 -12.51
C LEU A 572 -5.37 23.88 -12.07
N LEU A 573 -4.31 23.59 -12.81
CA LEU A 573 -3.27 22.64 -12.41
C LEU A 573 -1.97 23.39 -12.18
N PHE A 574 -1.55 23.52 -10.93
CA PHE A 574 -0.21 23.96 -10.57
C PHE A 574 0.75 22.79 -10.76
N LEU A 575 1.79 23.02 -11.53
CA LEU A 575 2.80 22.02 -11.86
C LEU A 575 4.18 22.65 -11.76
N GLU A 576 5.06 22.04 -10.97
CA GLU A 576 6.44 22.50 -10.86
C GLU A 576 7.24 22.13 -12.13
N PRO A 577 8.05 23.04 -12.68
CA PRO A 577 8.98 22.72 -13.76
C PRO A 577 9.89 21.52 -13.42
N GLY A 578 10.19 20.68 -14.42
CA GLY A 578 11.05 19.50 -14.26
C GLY A 578 10.34 18.21 -13.79
N LEU A 579 9.02 18.25 -13.60
CA LEU A 579 8.22 17.06 -13.38
C LEU A 579 7.68 16.49 -14.69
N GLU A 580 7.93 15.20 -14.92
CA GLU A 580 7.38 14.46 -16.05
C GLU A 580 6.26 13.51 -15.56
N PRO A 581 5.06 13.52 -16.16
CA PRO A 581 4.04 12.51 -15.87
C PRO A 581 4.56 11.08 -16.13
N ALA A 582 4.19 10.14 -15.27
CA ALA A 582 4.63 8.74 -15.32
C ALA A 582 3.63 7.77 -16.00
N GLY A 583 2.41 8.22 -16.31
CA GLY A 583 1.42 7.46 -17.09
C GLY A 583 0.56 8.36 -17.97
N SER A 584 -0.14 7.80 -18.96
CA SER A 584 -1.28 8.48 -19.61
C SER A 584 -2.49 8.52 -18.67
N GLY A 585 -3.47 9.39 -18.94
CA GLY A 585 -4.68 9.53 -18.12
C GLY A 585 -4.45 10.20 -16.76
N TRP A 586 -3.25 10.74 -16.51
CA TRP A 586 -2.92 11.44 -15.27
C TRP A 586 -3.76 12.72 -15.10
N LEU A 587 -4.04 13.44 -16.19
CA LEU A 587 -4.91 14.62 -16.17
C LEU A 587 -6.37 14.23 -15.94
N GLU A 588 -6.84 13.17 -16.59
CA GLU A 588 -8.20 12.66 -16.40
C GLU A 588 -8.42 12.21 -14.95
N GLU A 589 -7.45 11.52 -14.34
CA GLU A 589 -7.49 11.18 -12.93
C GLU A 589 -7.63 12.43 -12.05
N LEU A 590 -6.72 13.40 -12.19
CA LEU A 590 -6.76 14.63 -11.37
C LEU A 590 -8.06 15.41 -11.58
N ALA A 591 -8.51 15.56 -12.83
CA ALA A 591 -9.69 16.32 -13.18
C ALA A 591 -10.98 15.64 -12.70
N SER A 592 -11.11 14.32 -12.88
CA SER A 592 -12.29 13.57 -12.43
C SER A 592 -12.51 13.70 -10.91
N GLN A 593 -11.41 13.75 -10.15
CA GLN A 593 -11.44 13.99 -8.71
C GLN A 593 -11.73 15.45 -8.38
N ALA A 594 -11.05 16.39 -9.06
CA ALA A 594 -11.18 17.82 -8.79
C ALA A 594 -12.54 18.40 -9.21
N LEU A 595 -13.29 17.72 -10.08
CA LEU A 595 -14.64 18.14 -10.48
C LEU A 595 -15.72 17.69 -9.49
N ARG A 596 -15.40 16.82 -8.53
CA ARG A 596 -16.34 16.39 -7.52
C ARG A 596 -16.69 17.54 -6.55
N PRO A 597 -17.98 17.80 -6.26
CA PRO A 597 -18.39 18.89 -5.38
C PRO A 597 -17.84 18.80 -3.95
N ASP A 598 -17.68 17.58 -3.42
CA ASP A 598 -17.15 17.30 -2.08
C ASP A 598 -15.62 17.42 -2.01
N VAL A 599 -14.93 17.52 -3.15
CA VAL A 599 -13.48 17.65 -3.22
C VAL A 599 -13.10 19.11 -3.44
N GLY A 600 -12.10 19.56 -2.67
CA GLY A 600 -11.56 20.91 -2.75
C GLY A 600 -10.28 20.97 -3.58
N VAL A 601 -9.31 20.10 -3.25
CA VAL A 601 -7.97 20.09 -3.87
C VAL A 601 -7.52 18.65 -4.09
N VAL A 602 -6.85 18.40 -5.22
CA VAL A 602 -6.30 17.08 -5.57
C VAL A 602 -4.80 17.20 -5.83
N GLY A 603 -4.00 16.33 -5.22
CA GLY A 603 -2.56 16.24 -5.41
C GLY A 603 -2.15 14.97 -6.13
N GLY A 604 -1.20 15.10 -7.05
CA GLY A 604 -0.51 13.96 -7.66
C GLY A 604 0.61 13.40 -6.77
N THR A 605 1.00 12.15 -7.02
CA THR A 605 2.14 11.50 -6.36
C THR A 605 3.43 11.85 -7.09
N VAL A 606 4.41 12.38 -6.36
CA VAL A 606 5.74 12.73 -6.89
C VAL A 606 6.76 11.68 -6.48
N LEU A 607 7.44 11.12 -7.48
CA LEU A 607 8.50 10.14 -7.36
C LEU A 607 9.85 10.78 -7.72
N ARG A 608 10.91 10.29 -7.08
CA ARG A 608 12.26 10.49 -7.55
C ARG A 608 12.60 9.47 -8.65
N ASN A 609 13.64 9.73 -9.41
CA ASN A 609 14.17 8.81 -10.42
C ASN A 609 14.50 7.40 -9.94
N ASP A 610 14.74 7.22 -8.63
CA ASP A 610 15.06 5.93 -8.00
C ASP A 610 13.81 5.14 -7.57
N ALA A 611 12.62 5.50 -8.07
CA ALA A 611 11.32 4.89 -7.75
C ALA A 611 10.89 5.00 -6.27
N HIS A 612 11.49 5.93 -5.53
CA HIS A 612 11.04 6.28 -4.18
C HIS A 612 10.18 7.53 -4.20
N LEU A 613 9.27 7.61 -3.24
CA LEU A 613 8.40 8.76 -3.06
C LEU A 613 9.21 9.97 -2.63
N GLU A 614 9.01 11.07 -3.33
CA GLU A 614 9.31 12.40 -2.84
C GLU A 614 8.17 12.86 -1.95
N CYS A 615 6.93 12.73 -2.43
CA CYS A 615 5.73 13.19 -1.73
C CYS A 615 4.47 12.52 -2.30
N ALA A 616 3.58 12.05 -1.44
CA ALA A 616 2.20 11.65 -1.79
C ALA A 616 1.16 12.52 -1.04
N GLY A 617 1.47 13.82 -0.92
CA GLY A 617 0.75 14.80 -0.10
C GLY A 617 1.44 15.07 1.24
N PHE A 618 0.79 15.81 2.15
CA PHE A 618 1.40 16.29 3.39
C PHE A 618 0.66 15.84 4.65
N PHE A 619 1.43 15.46 5.67
CA PHE A 619 0.99 15.42 7.06
C PHE A 619 1.39 16.71 7.75
N LEU A 620 0.49 17.24 8.59
CA LEU A 620 0.70 18.48 9.32
C LEU A 620 0.91 18.20 10.80
N GLU A 621 1.98 18.76 11.35
CA GLU A 621 2.27 18.60 12.77
C GLU A 621 1.70 19.76 13.60
N PRO A 622 1.32 19.51 14.86
CA PRO A 622 0.95 20.59 15.78
C PRO A 622 2.05 21.63 16.00
N SER A 623 3.31 21.27 15.73
CA SER A 623 4.46 22.16 15.75
C SER A 623 4.49 23.17 14.59
N GLY A 624 3.60 23.04 13.59
CA GLY A 624 3.65 23.77 12.34
C GLY A 624 4.60 23.17 11.30
N HIS A 625 5.18 21.99 11.57
CA HIS A 625 5.94 21.24 10.57
C HIS A 625 5.02 20.67 9.49
N VAL A 626 5.54 20.60 8.27
CA VAL A 626 4.94 19.91 7.13
C VAL A 626 5.84 18.72 6.78
N ALA A 627 5.26 17.53 6.71
CA ALA A 627 5.97 16.30 6.41
C ALA A 627 5.44 15.65 5.12
N PRO A 628 6.24 15.51 4.05
CA PRO A 628 5.84 14.82 2.83
C PRO A 628 5.50 13.35 3.05
N ALA A 629 4.23 13.00 2.91
CA ALA A 629 3.72 11.66 3.16
C ALA A 629 4.53 10.60 2.40
N PHE A 630 5.05 9.62 3.15
CA PHE A 630 5.85 8.48 2.66
C PHE A 630 7.18 8.81 1.98
N ALA A 631 7.71 10.03 2.16
CA ALA A 631 9.01 10.41 1.59
C ALA A 631 10.10 9.38 1.89
N GLY A 632 10.83 8.98 0.86
CA GLY A 632 11.93 8.02 0.97
C GLY A 632 11.53 6.56 1.02
N LEU A 633 10.23 6.23 1.04
CA LEU A 633 9.77 4.86 0.84
C LEU A 633 9.68 4.53 -0.66
N PRO A 634 9.91 3.28 -1.08
CA PRO A 634 9.63 2.88 -2.45
C PRO A 634 8.13 2.82 -2.71
N ASP A 635 7.75 2.92 -3.98
CA ASP A 635 6.35 2.83 -4.39
C ASP A 635 6.17 1.80 -5.52
N PRO A 636 5.33 0.76 -5.33
CA PRO A 636 4.46 0.53 -4.19
C PRO A 636 5.16 -0.12 -2.97
N ALA A 637 4.83 0.37 -1.77
CA ALA A 637 5.14 -0.27 -0.49
C ALA A 637 3.87 -0.47 0.35
N LEU A 638 3.91 -1.44 1.26
CA LEU A 638 2.89 -1.70 2.27
C LEU A 638 3.54 -1.54 3.65
N THR A 639 3.07 -0.55 4.41
CA THR A 639 3.60 -0.18 5.72
C THR A 639 2.59 -0.52 6.82
N ALA A 640 2.98 -0.35 8.08
CA ALA A 640 2.04 -0.37 9.20
C ALA A 640 0.95 0.71 9.08
N PHE A 641 1.15 1.74 8.25
CA PHE A 641 0.18 2.80 7.96
C PHE A 641 -0.56 2.60 6.62
N GLY A 642 -0.54 1.37 6.10
CA GLY A 642 -1.15 0.99 4.83
C GLY A 642 -0.22 1.15 3.62
N GLY A 643 -0.81 1.02 2.42
CA GLY A 643 -0.10 1.12 1.15
C GLY A 643 0.24 2.55 0.77
N THR A 644 1.40 2.74 0.13
CA THR A 644 1.80 4.03 -0.48
C THR A 644 1.02 4.34 -1.76
N HIS A 645 0.53 3.31 -2.43
CA HIS A 645 -0.23 3.34 -3.68
C HIS A 645 -1.75 3.40 -3.43
N TRP A 646 -2.19 3.79 -2.23
CA TRP A 646 -3.59 3.93 -1.88
C TRP A 646 -4.01 5.39 -1.92
N PRO A 647 -5.23 5.72 -2.37
CA PRO A 647 -5.73 7.09 -2.31
C PRO A 647 -5.95 7.53 -0.87
N ARG A 648 -5.76 8.82 -0.60
CA ARG A 648 -5.81 9.36 0.76
C ARG A 648 -6.58 10.66 0.83
N ASN A 649 -7.48 10.73 1.81
CA ASN A 649 -7.83 12.01 2.41
C ASN A 649 -6.63 12.52 3.23
N LEU A 650 -6.33 13.81 3.09
CA LEU A 650 -5.21 14.51 3.73
C LEU A 650 -5.69 15.89 4.23
N LEU A 651 -4.84 16.60 4.98
CA LEU A 651 -5.05 18.02 5.26
C LEU A 651 -4.43 18.93 4.19
N ALA A 652 -3.38 18.45 3.52
CA ALA A 652 -2.68 19.22 2.49
C ALA A 652 -2.00 18.32 1.44
N VAL A 653 -1.78 18.89 0.25
CA VAL A 653 -1.00 18.29 -0.83
C VAL A 653 0.05 19.27 -1.33
N SER A 654 1.05 18.78 -2.05
CA SER A 654 2.14 19.59 -2.59
C SER A 654 1.72 20.38 -3.82
N GLY A 655 2.11 21.66 -3.89
CA GLY A 655 1.99 22.51 -5.07
C GLY A 655 2.82 22.02 -6.26
N ALA A 656 3.70 21.03 -6.06
CA ALA A 656 4.43 20.36 -7.13
C ALA A 656 3.50 19.78 -8.20
N CYS A 657 2.36 19.23 -7.79
CA CYS A 657 1.28 18.81 -8.69
C CYS A 657 -0.05 18.93 -7.94
N LEU A 658 -0.73 20.06 -8.12
CA LEU A 658 -1.95 20.42 -7.40
C LEU A 658 -3.03 20.87 -8.37
N MET A 659 -4.16 20.18 -8.40
CA MET A 659 -5.33 20.55 -9.18
C MET A 659 -6.47 21.07 -8.29
N VAL A 660 -7.12 22.16 -8.73
CA VAL A 660 -8.23 22.81 -8.03
C VAL A 660 -9.17 23.47 -9.02
N ARG A 661 -10.47 23.58 -8.66
CA ARG A 661 -11.42 24.41 -9.42
C ARG A 661 -11.05 25.88 -9.26
N ARG A 662 -11.02 26.62 -10.37
CA ARG A 662 -10.68 28.05 -10.37
C ARG A 662 -11.55 28.86 -9.41
N GLU A 663 -12.85 28.56 -9.37
CA GLU A 663 -13.79 29.22 -8.46
C GLU A 663 -13.35 29.10 -7.00
N LEU A 664 -12.91 27.92 -6.55
CA LEU A 664 -12.46 27.68 -5.18
C LEU A 664 -11.14 28.40 -4.89
N PHE A 665 -10.21 28.37 -5.86
CA PHE A 665 -8.94 29.07 -5.70
C PHE A 665 -9.16 30.58 -5.51
N VAL A 666 -10.07 31.17 -6.29
CA VAL A 666 -10.43 32.59 -6.18
C VAL A 666 -11.24 32.89 -4.92
N GLU A 667 -12.23 32.06 -4.58
CA GLU A 667 -13.05 32.18 -3.36
C GLU A 667 -12.17 32.21 -2.11
N HIS A 668 -11.15 31.37 -2.09
CA HIS A 668 -10.16 31.32 -1.02
C HIS A 668 -8.96 32.23 -1.26
N GLY A 669 -9.04 33.25 -2.11
CA GLY A 669 -7.99 34.29 -2.20
C GLY A 669 -6.60 33.81 -2.65
N GLY A 670 -6.49 32.64 -3.28
CA GLY A 670 -5.25 32.05 -3.77
C GLY A 670 -4.25 31.68 -2.67
N PHE A 671 -2.98 31.50 -3.05
CA PHE A 671 -1.90 31.22 -2.12
C PHE A 671 -1.52 32.48 -1.32
N ASP A 672 -1.29 32.32 -0.01
CA ASP A 672 -0.84 33.43 0.84
C ASP A 672 0.65 33.72 0.54
N GLU A 673 0.89 34.86 -0.11
CA GLU A 673 2.22 35.31 -0.57
C GLU A 673 3.19 35.59 0.59
N GLY A 674 2.71 35.56 1.83
CA GLY A 674 3.56 35.64 3.02
C GLY A 674 4.36 34.37 3.28
N PHE A 675 3.90 33.20 2.82
CA PHE A 675 4.59 31.92 3.05
C PHE A 675 5.65 31.64 1.97
N SER A 676 6.65 30.86 2.34
CA SER A 676 7.49 30.10 1.42
C SER A 676 6.74 28.87 0.86
N GLU A 677 7.34 28.19 -0.12
CA GLU A 677 6.71 27.23 -1.04
C GLU A 677 5.70 26.27 -0.38
N ALA A 678 6.16 25.26 0.36
CA ALA A 678 5.27 24.26 0.95
C ALA A 678 4.35 24.82 2.06
N GLY A 679 4.68 25.98 2.63
CA GLY A 679 3.85 26.65 3.63
C GLY A 679 2.58 27.23 3.00
N ALA A 680 2.70 27.79 1.79
CA ALA A 680 1.59 28.35 1.03
C ALA A 680 0.61 27.26 0.59
N ASP A 681 1.12 26.11 0.14
CA ASP A 681 0.32 24.96 -0.27
C ASP A 681 -0.51 24.40 0.90
N ALA A 682 0.15 24.23 2.06
CA ALA A 682 -0.47 23.71 3.27
C ALA A 682 -1.54 24.67 3.82
N ASP A 683 -1.26 25.97 3.87
CA ASP A 683 -2.22 26.99 4.31
C ASP A 683 -3.46 27.01 3.39
N PHE A 684 -3.27 27.00 2.07
CA PHE A 684 -4.38 26.99 1.13
C PHE A 684 -5.25 25.74 1.29
N CYS A 685 -4.64 24.55 1.36
CA CYS A 685 -5.38 23.31 1.56
C CYS A 685 -6.15 23.30 2.88
N LEU A 686 -5.55 23.80 3.97
CA LEU A 686 -6.22 23.94 5.27
C LEU A 686 -7.44 24.86 5.21
N ARG A 687 -7.33 26.00 4.51
CA ARG A 687 -8.45 26.92 4.33
C ARG A 687 -9.60 26.29 3.55
N VAL A 688 -9.29 25.53 2.50
CA VAL A 688 -10.29 24.77 1.73
C VAL A 688 -10.90 23.65 2.58
N TYR A 689 -10.09 22.88 3.31
CA TYR A 689 -10.53 21.78 4.18
C TYR A 689 -11.56 22.24 5.22
N ARG A 690 -11.36 23.41 5.83
CA ARG A 690 -12.29 24.01 6.81
C ARG A 690 -13.68 24.33 6.28
N THR A 691 -13.87 24.35 4.95
CA THR A 691 -15.20 24.45 4.35
C THR A 691 -15.98 23.14 4.33
N GLY A 692 -15.41 22.06 4.87
CA GLY A 692 -15.98 20.71 4.82
C GLY A 692 -15.65 19.94 3.55
N ARG A 693 -14.73 20.46 2.72
CA ARG A 693 -14.28 19.82 1.48
C ARG A 693 -13.07 18.91 1.72
N HIS A 694 -12.97 17.85 0.95
CA HIS A 694 -11.86 16.91 1.04
C HIS A 694 -10.63 17.41 0.27
N ILE A 695 -9.46 17.20 0.85
CA ILE A 695 -8.16 17.30 0.17
C ILE A 695 -7.71 15.88 -0.12
N LEU A 696 -7.42 15.57 -1.38
CA LEU A 696 -7.15 14.21 -1.84
C LEU A 696 -5.74 14.08 -2.43
N GLY A 697 -4.99 13.08 -1.98
CA GLY A 697 -3.81 12.59 -2.70
C GLY A 697 -4.20 11.36 -3.52
N THR A 698 -3.99 11.40 -4.85
CA THR A 698 -4.26 10.25 -5.73
C THR A 698 -2.96 9.55 -6.16
N PRO A 699 -2.83 8.23 -5.93
CA PRO A 699 -1.69 7.44 -6.39
C PRO A 699 -1.74 7.15 -7.89
N HIS A 700 -2.80 7.59 -8.57
CA HIS A 700 -3.07 7.26 -9.97
C HIS A 700 -2.67 8.37 -10.94
N ALA A 701 -2.27 9.55 -10.44
CA ALA A 701 -1.57 10.58 -11.19
C ALA A 701 -0.14 10.70 -10.63
N ARG A 702 0.80 10.00 -11.27
CA ARG A 702 2.20 9.90 -10.82
C ARG A 702 3.09 10.79 -11.69
N LEU A 703 4.04 11.48 -11.07
CA LEU A 703 5.01 12.33 -11.73
C LEU A 703 6.41 11.96 -11.24
N VAL A 704 7.41 12.05 -12.12
CA VAL A 704 8.80 11.74 -11.82
C VAL A 704 9.64 13.01 -11.92
N ARG A 705 10.46 13.25 -10.90
CA ARG A 705 11.46 14.30 -10.89
C ARG A 705 12.79 13.79 -11.39
N HIS A 706 13.25 14.33 -12.52
CA HIS A 706 14.47 13.86 -13.18
C HIS A 706 15.76 14.54 -12.69
N VAL A 707 15.73 15.83 -12.35
CA VAL A 707 16.94 16.59 -12.00
C VAL A 707 16.62 17.57 -10.88
N GLY A 708 17.50 17.64 -9.87
CA GLY A 708 17.38 18.58 -8.77
C GLY A 708 16.09 18.41 -7.96
N GLY A 709 15.78 19.40 -7.11
CA GLY A 709 14.58 19.44 -6.30
C GLY A 709 14.58 18.50 -5.09
N GLY A 710 13.47 18.56 -4.35
CA GLY A 710 13.27 17.85 -3.10
C GLY A 710 12.60 18.74 -2.07
N PHE A 711 11.87 18.12 -1.14
CA PHE A 711 11.21 18.87 -0.09
C PHE A 711 12.22 19.62 0.78
N THR A 712 12.09 20.94 0.80
CA THR A 712 12.88 21.80 1.69
C THR A 712 12.08 22.04 2.97
N PRO A 713 12.63 21.74 4.16
CA PRO A 713 11.96 22.02 5.42
C PRO A 713 11.58 23.50 5.54
N LEU A 714 10.39 23.75 6.07
CA LEU A 714 9.87 25.11 6.20
C LEU A 714 10.76 25.99 7.09
N PRO A 715 11.00 27.26 6.72
CA PRO A 715 11.59 28.24 7.61
C PRO A 715 10.79 28.40 8.92
N GLU A 716 11.45 28.82 9.99
CA GLU A 716 10.80 28.98 11.31
C GLU A 716 9.58 29.90 11.27
N GLN A 717 9.69 31.03 10.54
CA GLN A 717 8.60 31.98 10.37
C GLN A 717 7.33 31.34 9.77
N ASP A 718 7.50 30.44 8.80
CA ASP A 718 6.38 29.74 8.17
C ASP A 718 5.78 28.69 9.10
N ARG A 719 6.61 27.98 9.86
CA ARG A 719 6.13 27.02 10.87
C ARG A 719 5.31 27.73 11.93
N ASP A 720 5.76 28.89 12.41
CA ASP A 720 5.02 29.66 13.40
C ASP A 720 3.68 30.17 12.85
N ARG A 721 3.66 30.63 11.60
CA ARG A 721 2.41 31.02 10.92
C ARG A 721 1.48 29.84 10.73
N LEU A 722 1.97 28.68 10.25
CA LEU A 722 1.15 27.48 10.10
C LEU A 722 0.63 26.99 11.45
N ARG A 723 1.46 27.01 12.50
CA ARG A 723 1.04 26.67 13.87
C ARG A 723 -0.09 27.58 14.35
N ALA A 724 0.03 28.89 14.11
CA ALA A 724 -1.02 29.85 14.45
C ALA A 724 -2.29 29.62 13.62
N ARG A 725 -2.14 29.33 12.32
CA ARG A 725 -3.25 29.03 11.41
C ARG A 725 -3.97 27.76 11.84
N ALA A 726 -3.25 26.70 12.20
CA ALA A 726 -3.72 25.35 12.48
C ALA A 726 -3.75 25.03 13.99
N ALA A 727 -4.09 26.02 14.82
CA ALA A 727 -4.06 25.90 16.27
C ALA A 727 -4.96 24.76 16.79
N GLU A 728 -6.02 24.38 16.06
CA GLU A 728 -6.86 23.23 16.39
C GLU A 728 -6.09 21.90 16.41
N LEU A 729 -5.03 21.76 15.59
CA LEU A 729 -4.21 20.56 15.54
C LEU A 729 -3.41 20.34 16.82
N LEU A 730 -3.23 21.37 17.68
CA LEU A 730 -2.65 21.21 19.02
C LEU A 730 -3.50 20.28 19.90
N VAL A 731 -4.81 20.25 19.66
CA VAL A 731 -5.75 19.43 20.43
C VAL A 731 -6.01 18.12 19.71
N THR A 732 -6.29 18.16 18.41
CA THR A 732 -6.77 16.98 17.67
C THR A 732 -5.66 16.19 16.98
N GLY A 733 -4.50 16.80 16.73
CA GLY A 733 -3.53 16.30 15.76
C GLY A 733 -4.07 16.31 14.32
N ASP A 734 -3.25 15.87 13.37
CA ASP A 734 -3.69 15.59 12.01
C ASP A 734 -4.54 14.30 12.01
N PRO A 735 -5.82 14.37 11.59
CA PRO A 735 -6.72 13.21 11.64
C PRO A 735 -6.27 12.09 10.71
N PHE A 736 -5.51 12.39 9.66
CA PHE A 736 -5.03 11.43 8.66
C PHE A 736 -3.62 10.91 8.97
N PHE A 737 -3.02 11.30 10.09
CA PHE A 737 -1.78 10.72 10.60
C PHE A 737 -2.03 9.94 11.88
N ASN A 738 -1.46 8.74 12.01
CA ASN A 738 -1.55 7.97 13.25
C ASN A 738 -0.42 8.36 14.21
N PRO A 739 -0.72 8.82 15.45
CA PRO A 739 0.29 9.24 16.40
C PRO A 739 1.27 8.12 16.84
N ASN A 740 0.93 6.85 16.61
CA ASN A 740 1.79 5.71 16.90
C ASN A 740 2.74 5.36 15.74
N ALA A 741 2.58 5.95 14.56
CA ALA A 741 3.35 5.58 13.36
C ALA A 741 4.87 5.74 13.57
N GLU A 742 5.29 6.78 14.28
CA GLU A 742 6.71 7.07 14.53
C GLU A 742 7.41 6.07 15.44
N GLY A 743 6.66 5.48 16.38
CA GLY A 743 7.22 4.51 17.32
C GLY A 743 7.42 3.13 16.72
N VAL A 744 6.83 2.86 15.55
CA VAL A 744 6.67 1.52 14.98
C VAL A 744 7.36 1.38 13.62
N LEU A 745 7.51 2.46 12.84
CA LEU A 745 8.04 2.41 11.49
C LEU A 745 9.50 2.90 11.41
N PRO A 746 10.44 2.08 10.88
CA PRO A 746 11.78 2.55 10.56
C PRO A 746 11.71 3.67 9.50
N GLY A 747 12.21 4.87 9.81
CA GLY A 747 12.31 5.98 8.85
C GLY A 747 11.14 6.97 8.83
N MET A 748 10.16 6.85 9.73
CA MET A 748 9.13 7.87 9.95
C MET A 748 9.35 8.53 11.31
N SER A 749 10.36 9.39 11.48
CA SER A 749 10.51 10.19 12.72
C SER A 749 10.02 11.63 12.52
N ARG A 750 9.41 12.20 13.57
CA ARG A 750 9.00 13.63 13.66
C ARG A 750 10.10 14.63 13.32
N GLU A 751 11.35 14.27 13.53
CA GLU A 751 12.51 15.13 13.23
C GLU A 751 13.26 14.75 11.94
N GLY A 752 12.79 13.75 11.18
CA GLY A 752 13.65 13.09 10.21
C GLY A 752 12.94 12.40 9.04
N MET A 753 12.33 13.19 8.15
CA MET A 753 12.40 12.91 6.70
C MET A 753 13.76 13.36 6.12
N ARG A 754 14.84 13.02 6.84
CA ARG A 754 16.18 12.93 6.26
C ARG A 754 16.51 11.45 6.14
N PRO A 755 17.16 10.99 5.05
CA PRO A 755 17.74 9.66 5.05
C PRO A 755 18.64 9.54 6.28
N LEU A 756 18.40 8.52 7.11
CA LEU A 756 19.29 8.16 8.22
C LEU A 756 20.70 8.10 7.66
N ARG A 757 21.53 9.09 7.98
CA ARG A 757 22.97 8.95 7.84
C ARG A 757 23.36 7.84 8.80
N ALA A 758 23.84 6.73 8.25
CA ALA A 758 24.48 5.69 9.05
C ALA A 758 25.66 6.33 9.80
N GLY A 759 25.61 6.30 11.14
CA GLY A 759 26.77 6.54 12.00
C GLY A 759 26.71 7.83 12.80
N GLY A 760 26.28 7.70 14.05
CA GLY A 760 26.62 8.59 15.16
C GLY A 760 26.67 7.73 16.41
N SER A 761 27.87 7.40 16.85
CA SER A 761 28.13 6.65 18.09
C SER A 761 27.60 7.42 19.30
N LEU A 762 27.03 6.66 20.24
CA LEU A 762 26.83 7.07 21.63
C LEU A 762 28.16 7.57 22.23
N GLU A 763 28.19 8.84 22.63
CA GLU A 763 28.83 9.31 23.86
C GLU A 763 27.83 10.18 24.62
#